data_AF-A0A3Q2VI72-F1
#
_entry.id   AF-A0A3Q2VI72-F1
#
_cell.length_a   1.000
_cell.length_b   1.000
_cell.length_c   1.000
_cell.angle_alpha   90.00
_cell.angle_beta   90.00
_cell.angle_gamma   90.00
#
_symmetry.space_group_name_H-M   'P 1'
#
loop_
_entity.id
_entity.type
_entity.pdbx_description
1 polymer ?
#
loop_
_entity_poly.entity_id
_entity_poly.type
_entity_poly.pdbx_seq_one_letter_code
_entity_poly.pdbx_strand_id
1 'polypeptide(L)'
;MGEIEGSYRVLQTPGTRLGAQFNAGISTLEPGQSLSGNMVNRRISQGRGIQIRVQGLDDSQEFFDIEVWLEPTKPISKQVRRPANTLFRLSVKFFPPDPGQLQEEYTRYLFSLQMKRDLMEGRLICTENTGALLASHLVQSEIGDYDDTADREYLRINKLLPYQEKVQERIMELHRRHLGQTPAESDFQILEIARKLEMYGVRFHPAADREGTKINLSVAHMGLQVFQGHTKINTFNWSKIRKLSFKRKRFLIKLHPEVHGPHQDTLEFLMGSRDQCKVFWKICVEYHSFFRLFDHPQPKSKAVLFTRGSSFRYSGRTQKQLVEYVRENGAKRTPYQRRNSKVRMSARSLATDVPKQSFSFNDSLRFPGSSSSAAVTFQSMHIPSVFPLTERQPQPLTALSQSPAPSQQQQLQSPLQATRPPSPPKEEPIKPTSPSPYAFQDSVVDSPQLSPVASKGPLCLSPSFQMSNLSLPGQTPSPLQSPILSEVGSNARLEEEEEGRRKRYPTDKAYFIAKEILTTERTYLKDLEVITVWFRSAVIKENAMPEGLMTLLFSNIDPIYEFHRGFLKELDQRLALWEGRSNAHVKGDYQRIGDVMLKNMCALKEFTSYLQKHDEVLTELEKASKRLKKLETVYKEFELQKVCYLPLNTFLLKPIQRLMHYKLILERLCKHYSPAHRDYDDCKEALKEVAEIATQLQSSLIRLENFQKLTELQRDLIGIENLTAPGREFIREGCLYKLTKKGLQQRMFFLFSDMLLYTSKGVTATNQFKVHGQLPLHGMIVEESENEWSVPHCFTIYSAQRTIVVAASSKVEMGKWIEDLNLAIDMAKKSQEKSSIFLDAGLSDRSNRSSDEVSLEQESEDDMNSSRTSLDKQTHHRANTTMHVCWHRNTSVSMSDHSLAVENQLSGYLLRKFKNSNGWQKLWVVFTNFCLFFYKTHQDDFPLASLPLLGYTVSTPEESDSIHKEYVFKLQFKSHVYFFRAESEYTFERWMEVIKSAASTAGRMSLLIPKGGPMEINGN
;
A
#
# COMPACT_ATOMS: atom_id res chain seq x y z
N MET A 1 -50.50 5.66 12.43
CA MET A 1 -49.09 6.15 12.34
C MET A 1 -48.92 6.88 11.00
N GLY A 2 -48.25 8.04 10.95
CA GLY A 2 -48.10 8.79 9.69
C GLY A 2 -46.90 8.33 8.84
N GLU A 3 -47.10 8.19 7.53
CA GLU A 3 -46.15 7.63 6.54
C GLU A 3 -44.81 8.39 6.43
N ILE A 4 -43.85 7.82 5.69
CA ILE A 4 -42.50 8.35 5.45
C ILE A 4 -42.42 8.94 4.04
N GLU A 5 -42.02 10.21 3.91
CA GLU A 5 -42.08 10.97 2.65
C GLU A 5 -40.99 10.59 1.62
N GLY A 6 -39.89 9.98 2.04
CA GLY A 6 -38.84 9.41 1.18
C GLY A 6 -37.97 8.40 1.92
N SER A 7 -37.56 7.32 1.25
CA SER A 7 -37.00 6.13 1.91
C SER A 7 -36.07 5.35 0.99
N TYR A 8 -34.78 5.28 1.34
CA TYR A 8 -33.74 4.50 0.66
C TYR A 8 -33.13 3.50 1.65
N ARG A 9 -33.16 2.20 1.34
CA ARG A 9 -32.32 1.23 2.04
C ARG A 9 -30.92 1.36 1.45
N VAL A 10 -29.93 1.60 2.31
CA VAL A 10 -28.53 1.54 1.90
C VAL A 10 -28.22 0.07 1.65
N LEU A 11 -27.89 -0.25 0.40
CA LEU A 11 -27.57 -1.63 0.02
C LEU A 11 -26.17 -1.94 0.53
N GLN A 12 -26.04 -2.96 1.37
CA GLN A 12 -24.73 -3.43 1.81
C GLN A 12 -23.95 -3.96 0.60
N THR A 13 -23.06 -3.13 0.07
CA THR A 13 -21.96 -3.59 -0.78
C THR A 13 -21.12 -4.57 0.00
N PRO A 14 -20.84 -5.76 -0.53
CA PRO A 14 -20.13 -6.75 0.23
C PRO A 14 -18.63 -6.43 0.32
N GLY A 15 -18.13 -6.27 1.54
CA GLY A 15 -16.72 -6.49 1.89
C GLY A 15 -15.66 -5.59 1.25
N THR A 16 -16.01 -4.48 0.60
CA THR A 16 -14.99 -3.52 0.11
C THR A 16 -14.27 -2.90 1.30
N ARG A 17 -13.03 -3.34 1.57
CA ARG A 17 -12.17 -2.78 2.63
C ARG A 17 -12.06 -1.25 2.47
N LEU A 18 -12.07 -0.54 3.59
CA LEU A 18 -11.48 0.80 3.66
C LEU A 18 -9.99 0.69 3.28
N GLY A 19 -9.52 1.53 2.36
CA GLY A 19 -8.09 1.69 2.03
C GLY A 19 -7.58 1.09 0.72
N ALA A 20 -8.36 0.29 -0.02
CA ALA A 20 -7.91 -0.24 -1.31
C ALA A 20 -8.09 0.78 -2.46
N GLN A 21 -7.02 1.50 -2.83
CA GLN A 21 -7.01 2.35 -4.03
C GLN A 21 -7.13 1.47 -5.29
N PHE A 22 -8.16 1.72 -6.10
CA PHE A 22 -8.30 1.12 -7.43
C PHE A 22 -7.46 1.93 -8.42
N ASN A 23 -6.22 1.49 -8.68
CA ASN A 23 -5.34 2.06 -9.71
C ASN A 23 -5.75 1.63 -11.15
N ALA A 24 -7.04 1.70 -11.42
CA ALA A 24 -7.62 1.69 -12.76
C ALA A 24 -8.58 2.88 -12.76
N GLY A 25 -8.27 3.93 -13.53
CA GLY A 25 -8.85 5.23 -13.29
C GLY A 25 -10.14 5.54 -14.05
N ILE A 26 -10.68 6.71 -13.73
CA ILE A 26 -12.02 7.19 -14.01
C ILE A 26 -11.95 8.23 -15.14
N SER A 27 -12.81 8.06 -16.14
CA SER A 27 -13.18 9.09 -17.09
C SER A 27 -14.57 9.60 -16.69
N THR A 28 -14.76 10.91 -16.59
CA THR A 28 -16.05 11.50 -16.16
C THR A 28 -16.92 11.94 -17.34
N LEU A 29 -16.55 11.62 -18.57
CA LEU A 29 -17.22 12.05 -19.79
C LEU A 29 -17.88 10.86 -20.50
N GLU A 30 -19.17 11.00 -20.82
CA GLU A 30 -19.92 9.98 -21.52
C GLU A 30 -19.73 10.10 -23.06
N PRO A 31 -19.64 8.98 -23.79
CA PRO A 31 -19.48 9.02 -25.25
C PRO A 31 -20.67 9.71 -25.91
N GLY A 32 -20.38 10.62 -26.84
CA GLY A 32 -21.38 11.44 -27.53
C GLY A 32 -21.42 12.91 -27.11
N GLN A 33 -20.83 13.29 -25.95
CA GLN A 33 -20.68 14.69 -25.57
C GLN A 33 -19.35 15.29 -26.04
N SER A 34 -19.19 15.47 -27.35
CA SER A 34 -18.19 16.40 -27.88
C SER A 34 -18.79 17.82 -27.92
N LEU A 35 -18.13 18.77 -27.26
CA LEU A 35 -18.35 20.19 -27.54
C LEU A 35 -17.65 20.54 -28.85
N SER A 36 -18.30 20.19 -29.97
CA SER A 36 -17.88 20.60 -31.32
C SER A 36 -17.74 22.13 -31.36
N GLY A 37 -16.54 22.62 -31.62
CA GLY A 37 -16.20 24.01 -31.38
C GLY A 37 -16.96 25.00 -32.27
N ASN A 38 -17.81 25.84 -31.66
CA ASN A 38 -18.21 27.14 -32.22
C ASN A 38 -18.81 28.05 -31.14
N MET A 39 -17.94 28.71 -30.36
CA MET A 39 -18.28 29.98 -29.71
C MET A 39 -17.11 30.95 -29.90
N VAL A 40 -17.34 31.97 -30.73
CA VAL A 40 -16.37 33.02 -31.07
C VAL A 40 -16.33 34.08 -29.96
N ASN A 41 -15.16 34.72 -29.81
CA ASN A 41 -14.86 35.88 -28.96
C ASN A 41 -16.06 36.70 -28.44
N ARG A 42 -16.21 36.75 -27.11
CA ARG A 42 -16.68 37.96 -26.40
C ARG A 42 -15.86 38.17 -25.12
N ARG A 43 -15.65 39.43 -24.76
CA ARG A 43 -14.78 39.85 -23.64
C ARG A 43 -15.33 39.38 -22.30
N ILE A 44 -14.44 39.18 -21.33
CA ILE A 44 -14.79 38.92 -19.93
C ILE A 44 -15.57 40.12 -19.38
N SER A 45 -16.82 39.90 -18.99
CA SER A 45 -17.58 40.80 -18.11
C SER A 45 -17.66 40.18 -16.72
N GLN A 46 -17.40 40.95 -15.68
CA GLN A 46 -17.46 40.48 -14.29
C GLN A 46 -18.89 40.03 -13.94
N GLY A 47 -19.07 38.74 -13.67
CA GLY A 47 -20.37 38.15 -13.39
C GLY A 47 -20.88 38.50 -11.99
N ARG A 48 -21.58 39.64 -11.85
CA ARG A 48 -22.45 39.88 -10.69
C ARG A 48 -23.57 38.84 -10.69
N GLY A 49 -23.70 38.08 -9.61
CA GLY A 49 -24.78 37.10 -9.44
C GLY A 49 -26.15 37.78 -9.38
N ILE A 50 -27.17 37.17 -10.01
CA ILE A 50 -28.55 37.65 -9.93
C ILE A 50 -29.17 37.16 -8.62
N GLN A 51 -29.17 38.01 -7.59
CA GLN A 51 -29.88 37.74 -6.35
C GLN A 51 -31.39 37.63 -6.59
N ILE A 52 -31.98 36.48 -6.25
CA ILE A 52 -33.44 36.35 -6.17
C ILE A 52 -33.89 36.97 -4.85
N ARG A 53 -34.52 38.14 -4.93
CA ARG A 53 -35.12 38.83 -3.77
C ARG A 53 -36.48 38.23 -3.45
N VAL A 54 -36.65 37.72 -2.24
CA VAL A 54 -37.95 37.40 -1.63
C VAL A 54 -37.98 38.11 -0.28
N GLN A 55 -39.03 38.89 -0.03
CA GLN A 55 -39.19 39.69 1.17
C GLN A 55 -40.08 38.93 2.15
N GLY A 56 -39.67 38.84 3.41
CA GLY A 56 -40.51 38.32 4.49
C GLY A 56 -41.70 39.23 4.77
N LEU A 57 -42.71 38.71 5.48
CA LEU A 57 -43.83 39.53 6.01
C LEU A 57 -43.42 40.38 7.23
N ASP A 58 -42.15 40.30 7.61
CA ASP A 58 -41.44 41.00 8.69
C ASP A 58 -40.29 41.88 8.16
N ASP A 59 -40.31 42.19 6.85
CA ASP A 59 -39.26 42.90 6.10
C ASP A 59 -37.85 42.27 6.15
N SER A 60 -37.71 41.05 6.66
CA SER A 60 -36.46 40.30 6.60
C SER A 60 -36.07 39.95 5.16
N GLN A 61 -34.77 40.00 4.87
CA GLN A 61 -34.19 39.64 3.57
C GLN A 61 -33.20 38.48 3.75
N GLU A 62 -33.63 37.25 3.41
CA GLU A 62 -32.76 36.08 3.34
C GLU A 62 -32.45 35.71 1.87
N PHE A 63 -31.19 35.36 1.60
CA PHE A 63 -30.70 34.97 0.27
C PHE A 63 -30.42 33.47 0.23
N PHE A 64 -30.91 32.77 -0.80
CA PHE A 64 -30.77 31.31 -0.93
C PHE A 64 -30.29 30.87 -2.32
N ASP A 65 -28.97 30.78 -2.51
CA ASP A 65 -28.37 30.08 -3.66
C ASP A 65 -28.49 28.56 -3.48
N ILE A 66 -29.55 27.97 -4.07
CA ILE A 66 -29.69 26.53 -4.18
C ILE A 66 -29.22 26.09 -5.58
N GLU A 67 -27.93 25.77 -5.72
CA GLU A 67 -27.42 25.09 -6.91
C GLU A 67 -28.11 23.71 -7.06
N VAL A 68 -28.76 23.46 -8.21
CA VAL A 68 -29.47 22.20 -8.50
C VAL A 68 -28.90 21.54 -9.75
N TRP A 69 -28.54 20.26 -9.63
CA TRP A 69 -28.11 19.44 -10.77
C TRP A 69 -29.26 19.20 -11.76
N LEU A 70 -29.01 19.46 -13.03
CA LEU A 70 -29.89 19.03 -14.13
C LEU A 70 -29.91 17.50 -14.21
N GLU A 71 -31.10 16.92 -14.40
CA GLU A 71 -31.29 15.50 -14.66
C GLU A 71 -31.02 15.24 -16.17
N PRO A 72 -29.99 14.47 -16.58
CA PRO A 72 -29.58 14.38 -18.00
C PRO A 72 -30.64 13.82 -18.94
N THR A 73 -31.58 13.03 -18.42
CA THR A 73 -32.67 12.39 -19.17
C THR A 73 -33.87 13.33 -19.45
N LYS A 74 -33.77 14.63 -19.15
CA LYS A 74 -34.84 15.61 -19.33
C LYS A 74 -34.34 16.86 -20.09
N PRO A 75 -35.08 17.35 -21.12
CA PRO A 75 -34.76 18.60 -21.78
C PRO A 75 -34.65 19.77 -20.78
N ILE A 76 -33.65 20.65 -20.95
CA ILE A 76 -33.40 21.78 -20.04
C ILE A 76 -34.63 22.69 -19.91
N SER A 77 -35.37 22.90 -21.01
CA SER A 77 -36.64 23.64 -21.05
C SER A 77 -37.77 23.04 -20.20
N LYS A 78 -37.69 21.74 -19.86
CA LYS A 78 -38.63 21.06 -18.93
C LYS A 78 -38.12 21.03 -17.48
N GLN A 79 -36.92 21.57 -17.22
CA GLN A 79 -36.31 21.65 -15.89
C GLN A 79 -36.19 23.09 -15.37
N VAL A 80 -36.02 24.05 -16.27
CA VAL A 80 -35.71 25.45 -15.96
C VAL A 80 -36.81 26.38 -16.48
N ARG A 81 -37.47 27.12 -15.58
CA ARG A 81 -38.62 27.99 -15.90
C ARG A 81 -38.28 29.18 -16.83
N ARG A 82 -37.04 29.68 -16.80
CA ARG A 82 -36.56 30.81 -17.63
C ARG A 82 -35.11 30.56 -18.08
N PRO A 83 -34.86 29.68 -19.07
CA PRO A 83 -33.50 29.25 -19.42
C PRO A 83 -32.56 30.41 -19.79
N ALA A 84 -33.05 31.41 -20.53
CA ALA A 84 -32.25 32.57 -20.94
C ALA A 84 -31.71 33.42 -19.77
N ASN A 85 -32.36 33.36 -18.60
CA ASN A 85 -32.00 34.15 -17.41
C ASN A 85 -31.43 33.25 -16.29
N THR A 86 -31.04 32.01 -16.60
CA THR A 86 -30.53 31.04 -15.63
C THR A 86 -29.03 30.84 -15.85
N LEU A 87 -28.23 31.02 -14.80
CA LEU A 87 -26.79 30.77 -14.85
C LEU A 87 -26.52 29.26 -14.88
N PHE A 88 -26.10 28.74 -16.03
CA PHE A 88 -25.58 27.38 -16.15
C PHE A 88 -24.09 27.35 -15.83
N ARG A 89 -23.69 26.42 -14.95
CA ARG A 89 -22.34 26.34 -14.38
C ARG A 89 -21.84 24.90 -14.46
N LEU A 90 -20.69 24.68 -15.09
CA LEU A 90 -20.00 23.40 -15.03
C LEU A 90 -19.32 23.26 -13.66
N SER A 91 -19.61 22.17 -12.94
CA SER A 91 -19.09 21.89 -11.60
C SER A 91 -18.82 20.39 -11.45
N VAL A 92 -17.86 20.01 -10.60
CA VAL A 92 -17.63 18.61 -10.22
C VAL A 92 -18.75 18.13 -9.30
N LYS A 93 -19.37 16.98 -9.64
CA LYS A 93 -20.44 16.38 -8.85
C LYS A 93 -19.96 15.37 -7.80
N PHE A 94 -18.93 14.59 -8.12
CA PHE A 94 -18.42 13.51 -7.29
C PHE A 94 -16.90 13.66 -7.12
N PHE A 95 -16.44 13.88 -5.89
CA PHE A 95 -15.02 14.05 -5.58
C PHE A 95 -14.42 12.69 -5.15
N PRO A 96 -13.48 12.11 -5.92
CA PRO A 96 -12.80 10.87 -5.54
C PRO A 96 -11.87 11.13 -4.35
N PRO A 97 -11.59 10.12 -3.50
CA PRO A 97 -10.61 10.24 -2.40
C PRO A 97 -9.17 10.51 -2.89
N ASP A 98 -8.92 10.20 -4.16
CA ASP A 98 -7.59 10.07 -4.74
C ASP A 98 -7.64 10.56 -6.20
N PRO A 99 -7.07 11.73 -6.50
CA PRO A 99 -6.97 12.29 -7.84
C PRO A 99 -6.04 11.50 -8.78
N GLY A 100 -5.17 10.63 -8.25
CA GLY A 100 -4.40 9.67 -9.06
C GLY A 100 -5.31 8.68 -9.83
N GLN A 101 -6.57 8.55 -9.41
CA GLN A 101 -7.60 7.82 -10.15
C GLN A 101 -8.08 8.58 -11.40
N LEU A 102 -7.67 9.82 -11.67
CA LEU A 102 -8.06 10.57 -12.87
C LEU A 102 -6.99 10.42 -13.96
N GLN A 103 -7.11 9.41 -14.83
CA GLN A 103 -6.12 9.18 -15.90
C GLN A 103 -6.09 10.34 -16.91
N GLU A 104 -7.26 10.72 -17.40
CA GLU A 104 -7.40 11.70 -18.48
C GLU A 104 -6.98 13.09 -18.02
N GLU A 105 -6.00 13.67 -18.73
CA GLU A 105 -5.49 15.03 -18.48
C GLU A 105 -6.61 16.07 -18.49
N TYR A 106 -7.53 15.99 -19.46
CA TYR A 106 -8.68 16.89 -19.53
C TYR A 106 -9.60 16.77 -18.30
N THR A 107 -9.78 15.56 -17.76
CA THR A 107 -10.54 15.35 -16.51
C THR A 107 -9.79 15.94 -15.32
N ARG A 108 -8.45 15.78 -15.22
CA ARG A 108 -7.64 16.45 -14.19
C ARG A 108 -7.73 17.98 -14.28
N TYR A 109 -7.68 18.55 -15.48
CA TYR A 109 -7.86 19.99 -15.71
C TYR A 109 -9.27 20.50 -15.31
N LEU A 110 -10.34 19.76 -15.62
CA LEU A 110 -11.69 20.13 -15.15
C LEU A 110 -11.79 20.11 -13.61
N PHE A 111 -11.06 19.22 -12.94
CA PHE A 111 -10.94 19.20 -11.48
C PHE A 111 -10.06 20.34 -10.94
N SER A 112 -8.94 20.69 -11.60
CA SER A 112 -8.09 21.82 -11.17
C SER A 112 -8.82 23.17 -11.30
N LEU A 113 -9.65 23.34 -12.34
CA LEU A 113 -10.58 24.47 -12.46
C LEU A 113 -11.63 24.52 -11.35
N GLN A 114 -12.11 23.38 -10.84
CA GLN A 114 -12.99 23.35 -9.67
C GLN A 114 -12.23 23.75 -8.40
N MET A 115 -10.96 23.37 -8.24
CA MET A 115 -10.13 23.80 -7.12
C MET A 115 -9.79 25.29 -7.19
N LYS A 116 -9.46 25.83 -8.37
CA LYS A 116 -9.34 27.27 -8.64
C LYS A 116 -10.58 28.03 -8.17
N ARG A 117 -11.77 27.54 -8.53
CA ARG A 117 -13.04 28.14 -8.10
C ARG A 117 -13.29 28.00 -6.58
N ASP A 118 -13.07 26.83 -6.00
CA ASP A 118 -13.30 26.61 -4.56
C ASP A 118 -12.31 27.42 -3.70
N LEU A 119 -11.10 27.69 -4.20
CA LEU A 119 -10.10 28.55 -3.58
C LEU A 119 -10.50 30.04 -3.68
N MET A 120 -10.93 30.50 -4.85
CA MET A 120 -11.46 31.86 -5.08
C MET A 120 -12.73 32.15 -4.28
N GLU A 121 -13.66 31.19 -4.21
CA GLU A 121 -14.94 31.31 -3.49
C GLU A 121 -14.81 30.97 -1.98
N GLY A 122 -13.58 30.81 -1.46
CA GLY A 122 -13.30 30.57 -0.03
C GLY A 122 -13.78 29.22 0.52
N ARG A 123 -14.27 28.31 -0.33
CA ARG A 123 -14.75 26.97 0.06
C ARG A 123 -13.61 26.01 0.41
N LEU A 124 -12.46 26.14 -0.25
CA LEU A 124 -11.26 25.34 0.01
C LEU A 124 -10.35 26.04 1.02
N ILE A 125 -10.70 25.89 2.31
CA ILE A 125 -9.98 26.53 3.41
C ILE A 125 -8.56 25.94 3.54
N CYS A 126 -7.56 26.81 3.57
CA CYS A 126 -6.14 26.50 3.67
C CYS A 126 -5.37 27.66 4.29
N THR A 127 -4.11 27.43 4.71
CA THR A 127 -3.22 28.49 5.21
C THR A 127 -2.73 29.36 4.05
N GLU A 128 -2.30 30.59 4.33
CA GLU A 128 -1.78 31.53 3.31
C GLU A 128 -0.64 30.92 2.47
N ASN A 129 0.26 30.15 3.09
CA ASN A 129 1.33 29.41 2.40
C ASN A 129 0.80 28.31 1.47
N THR A 130 -0.22 27.54 1.88
CA THR A 130 -0.81 26.49 1.02
C THR A 130 -1.66 27.09 -0.09
N GLY A 131 -2.36 28.20 0.17
CA GLY A 131 -3.05 28.97 -0.86
C GLY A 131 -2.08 29.52 -1.91
N ALA A 132 -0.93 30.07 -1.49
CA ALA A 132 0.11 30.55 -2.39
C ALA A 132 0.71 29.44 -3.27
N LEU A 133 0.91 28.22 -2.72
CA LEU A 133 1.40 27.07 -3.48
C LEU A 133 0.37 26.51 -4.47
N LEU A 134 -0.91 26.47 -4.10
CA LEU A 134 -1.99 26.15 -5.03
C LEU A 134 -2.08 27.19 -6.15
N ALA A 135 -1.92 28.48 -5.82
CA ALA A 135 -1.92 29.56 -6.78
C ALA A 135 -0.70 29.49 -7.73
N SER A 136 0.51 29.18 -7.26
CA SER A 136 1.70 29.11 -8.13
C SER A 136 1.66 27.96 -9.14
N HIS A 137 1.08 26.80 -8.79
CA HIS A 137 0.77 25.78 -9.80
C HIS A 137 -0.37 26.19 -10.75
N LEU A 138 -1.34 26.99 -10.30
CA LEU A 138 -2.38 27.58 -11.17
C LEU A 138 -1.84 28.67 -12.10
N VAL A 139 -0.71 29.32 -11.77
CA VAL A 139 0.02 30.21 -12.69
C VAL A 139 0.77 29.34 -13.72
N GLN A 140 1.60 28.38 -13.28
CA GLN A 140 2.35 27.46 -14.15
C GLN A 140 1.43 26.75 -15.16
N SER A 141 0.23 26.27 -14.75
CA SER A 141 -0.66 25.56 -15.66
C SER A 141 -1.34 26.45 -16.71
N GLU A 142 -1.47 27.76 -16.45
CA GLU A 142 -2.15 28.71 -17.35
C GLU A 142 -1.16 29.45 -18.26
N ILE A 143 -0.06 29.99 -17.71
CA ILE A 143 0.93 30.79 -18.47
C ILE A 143 2.25 30.05 -18.74
N GLY A 144 2.45 28.84 -18.21
CA GLY A 144 3.74 28.14 -18.29
C GLY A 144 4.82 28.81 -17.43
N ASP A 145 6.07 28.46 -17.70
CA ASP A 145 7.22 28.86 -16.87
C ASP A 145 7.29 30.35 -16.54
N TYR A 146 7.78 30.59 -15.32
CA TYR A 146 7.96 31.88 -14.68
C TYR A 146 8.59 32.94 -15.57
N ASP A 147 7.96 34.11 -15.61
CA ASP A 147 8.52 35.37 -16.10
C ASP A 147 8.01 36.51 -15.22
N ASP A 148 8.90 37.33 -14.65
CA ASP A 148 8.50 38.32 -13.64
C ASP A 148 7.47 39.33 -14.17
N THR A 149 7.49 39.65 -15.47
CA THR A 149 6.54 40.60 -16.08
C THR A 149 5.19 39.92 -16.37
N ALA A 150 5.19 38.71 -16.90
CA ALA A 150 3.99 37.96 -17.21
C ALA A 150 3.26 37.48 -15.94
N ASP A 151 4.01 37.07 -14.90
CA ASP A 151 3.48 36.72 -13.59
C ASP A 151 2.74 37.91 -12.95
N ARG A 152 3.39 39.08 -12.89
CA ARG A 152 2.80 40.29 -12.29
C ARG A 152 1.54 40.72 -13.03
N GLU A 153 1.56 40.72 -14.36
CA GLU A 153 0.38 41.10 -15.16
C GLU A 153 -0.75 40.05 -15.06
N TYR A 154 -0.43 38.76 -15.08
CA TYR A 154 -1.42 37.70 -14.91
C TYR A 154 -2.08 37.75 -13.53
N LEU A 155 -1.31 37.94 -12.45
CA LEU A 155 -1.82 38.07 -11.08
C LEU A 155 -2.59 39.38 -10.85
N ARG A 156 -2.20 40.48 -11.53
CA ARG A 156 -2.95 41.74 -11.51
C ARG A 156 -4.35 41.60 -12.15
N ILE A 157 -4.47 40.83 -13.22
CA ILE A 157 -5.74 40.57 -13.92
C ILE A 157 -6.58 39.50 -13.21
N ASN A 158 -5.95 38.45 -12.65
CA ASN A 158 -6.62 37.26 -12.14
C ASN A 158 -6.46 37.13 -10.62
N LYS A 159 -7.52 37.42 -9.86
CA LYS A 159 -7.58 37.08 -8.43
C LYS A 159 -7.90 35.59 -8.25
N LEU A 160 -6.89 34.80 -7.92
CA LEU A 160 -6.94 33.37 -7.59
C LEU A 160 -7.27 33.13 -6.10
N LEU A 161 -6.95 34.09 -5.23
CA LEU A 161 -7.13 34.03 -3.78
C LEU A 161 -7.88 35.26 -3.26
N PRO A 162 -8.75 35.14 -2.25
CA PRO A 162 -9.37 36.28 -1.57
C PRO A 162 -8.36 37.26 -0.95
N TYR A 163 -7.20 36.76 -0.55
CA TYR A 163 -6.12 37.49 0.12
C TYR A 163 -4.85 37.64 -0.75
N GLN A 164 -4.97 37.51 -2.07
CA GLN A 164 -3.84 37.41 -3.02
C GLN A 164 -2.75 38.48 -2.83
N GLU A 165 -3.14 39.73 -2.59
CA GLU A 165 -2.23 40.87 -2.44
C GLU A 165 -1.22 40.69 -1.29
N LYS A 166 -1.58 39.97 -0.22
CA LYS A 166 -0.66 39.66 0.89
C LYS A 166 0.41 38.63 0.54
N VAL A 167 0.13 37.76 -0.42
CA VAL A 167 0.93 36.57 -0.74
C VAL A 167 1.54 36.62 -2.15
N GLN A 168 1.41 37.75 -2.87
CA GLN A 168 1.74 37.83 -4.29
C GLN A 168 3.21 37.49 -4.59
N GLU A 169 4.16 38.10 -3.88
CA GLU A 169 5.58 37.76 -4.05
C GLU A 169 5.88 36.30 -3.65
N ARG A 170 5.12 35.72 -2.70
CA ARG A 170 5.26 34.32 -2.30
C ARG A 170 4.72 33.35 -3.36
N ILE A 171 3.67 33.73 -4.11
CA ILE A 171 3.21 32.98 -5.29
C ILE A 171 4.32 32.97 -6.35
N MET A 172 4.89 34.14 -6.65
CA MET A 172 5.95 34.29 -7.65
C MET A 172 7.24 33.54 -7.25
N GLU A 173 7.65 33.63 -6.00
CA GLU A 173 8.82 32.92 -5.45
C GLU A 173 8.65 31.39 -5.44
N LEU A 174 7.42 30.90 -5.32
CA LEU A 174 7.11 29.47 -5.51
C LEU A 174 7.04 29.10 -7.01
N HIS A 175 6.48 29.96 -7.87
CA HIS A 175 6.39 29.71 -9.31
C HIS A 175 7.78 29.60 -9.97
N ARG A 176 8.77 30.40 -9.53
CA ARG A 176 10.20 30.26 -9.91
C ARG A 176 10.76 28.84 -9.69
N ARG A 177 10.19 28.05 -8.77
CA ARG A 177 10.62 26.68 -8.43
C ARG A 177 9.95 25.61 -9.29
N HIS A 178 9.01 25.98 -10.17
CA HIS A 178 8.23 25.07 -11.00
C HIS A 178 8.74 24.97 -12.46
N LEU A 179 9.89 25.59 -12.76
CA LEU A 179 10.49 25.65 -14.09
C LEU A 179 10.60 24.26 -14.74
N GLY A 180 10.06 24.12 -15.94
CA GLY A 180 9.98 22.89 -16.73
C GLY A 180 8.71 22.06 -16.50
N GLN A 181 7.86 22.38 -15.52
CA GLN A 181 6.62 21.62 -15.26
C GLN A 181 5.55 21.92 -16.32
N THR A 182 4.97 20.86 -16.89
CA THR A 182 3.85 20.99 -17.82
C THR A 182 2.54 21.40 -17.09
N PRO A 183 1.52 21.89 -17.83
CA PRO A 183 0.19 22.07 -17.27
C PRO A 183 -0.42 20.79 -16.70
N ALA A 184 -0.16 19.63 -17.32
CA ALA A 184 -0.68 18.33 -16.90
C ALA A 184 -0.13 17.89 -15.53
N GLU A 185 1.15 18.18 -15.27
CA GLU A 185 1.80 17.95 -13.98
C GLU A 185 1.34 18.98 -12.95
N SER A 186 1.22 20.25 -13.34
CA SER A 186 0.73 21.32 -12.46
C SER A 186 -0.72 21.08 -12.02
N ASP A 187 -1.61 20.68 -12.95
CA ASP A 187 -2.99 20.29 -12.67
C ASP A 187 -3.05 19.03 -11.78
N PHE A 188 -2.08 18.12 -11.86
CA PHE A 188 -1.95 17.00 -10.93
C PHE A 188 -1.49 17.47 -9.53
N GLN A 189 -0.47 18.33 -9.43
CA GLN A 189 0.01 18.86 -8.14
C GLN A 189 -1.07 19.65 -7.40
N ILE A 190 -1.87 20.46 -8.11
CA ILE A 190 -3.03 21.17 -7.54
C ILE A 190 -3.96 20.20 -6.81
N LEU A 191 -4.24 19.03 -7.40
CA LEU A 191 -5.13 18.03 -6.82
C LEU A 191 -4.45 17.23 -5.70
N GLU A 192 -3.17 16.92 -5.84
CA GLU A 192 -2.35 16.27 -4.79
C GLU A 192 -2.14 17.14 -3.54
N ILE A 193 -2.16 18.47 -3.69
CA ILE A 193 -2.20 19.40 -2.56
C ILE A 193 -3.63 19.51 -2.02
N ALA A 194 -4.61 19.75 -2.90
CA ALA A 194 -6.00 19.96 -2.48
C ALA A 194 -6.58 18.78 -1.69
N ARG A 195 -6.33 17.53 -2.09
CA ARG A 195 -6.85 16.33 -1.38
C ARG A 195 -6.40 16.20 0.07
N LYS A 196 -5.34 16.92 0.48
CA LYS A 196 -4.79 16.91 1.84
C LYS A 196 -5.50 17.93 2.76
N LEU A 197 -6.31 18.82 2.19
CA LEU A 197 -7.11 19.81 2.91
C LEU A 197 -8.45 19.21 3.33
N GLU A 198 -8.87 19.46 4.57
CA GLU A 198 -10.11 18.89 5.14
C GLU A 198 -11.38 19.30 4.38
N MET A 199 -11.35 20.47 3.73
CA MET A 199 -12.46 21.02 2.95
C MET A 199 -12.54 20.50 1.50
N TYR A 200 -11.65 19.61 1.08
CA TYR A 200 -11.65 19.07 -0.28
C TYR A 200 -12.95 18.33 -0.61
N GLY A 201 -13.66 18.82 -1.64
CA GLY A 201 -14.95 18.27 -2.08
C GLY A 201 -16.11 18.46 -1.09
N VAL A 202 -15.89 19.13 0.04
CA VAL A 202 -16.94 19.37 1.06
C VAL A 202 -17.96 20.36 0.52
N ARG A 203 -19.25 20.05 0.75
CA ARG A 203 -20.40 20.91 0.44
C ARG A 203 -21.37 20.88 1.61
N PHE A 204 -21.55 22.03 2.24
CA PHE A 204 -22.36 22.13 3.45
C PHE A 204 -23.86 22.25 3.14
N HIS A 205 -24.64 21.49 3.90
CA HIS A 205 -26.09 21.58 3.98
C HIS A 205 -26.46 21.89 5.44
N PRO A 206 -26.85 23.14 5.77
CA PRO A 206 -27.16 23.54 7.14
C PRO A 206 -28.28 22.71 7.77
N ALA A 207 -28.08 22.34 9.03
CA ALA A 207 -29.02 21.58 9.84
C ALA A 207 -28.88 21.93 11.33
N ALA A 208 -29.76 21.36 12.15
CA ALA A 208 -29.58 21.20 13.58
C ALA A 208 -29.61 19.71 13.95
N ASP A 209 -29.03 19.36 15.09
CA ASP A 209 -29.14 18.03 15.71
C ASP A 209 -30.46 17.89 16.52
N ARG A 210 -30.48 16.99 17.51
CA ARG A 210 -31.62 16.78 18.42
C ARG A 210 -31.70 17.81 19.55
N GLU A 211 -30.59 18.46 19.88
CA GLU A 211 -30.44 19.41 20.98
C GLU A 211 -30.62 20.87 20.49
N GLY A 212 -30.58 21.07 19.17
CA GLY A 212 -30.76 22.36 18.50
C GLY A 212 -29.45 22.99 18.03
N THR A 213 -28.31 22.31 18.21
CA THR A 213 -26.99 22.80 17.83
C THR A 213 -26.91 23.00 16.32
N LYS A 214 -26.55 24.21 15.88
CA LYS A 214 -26.35 24.51 14.45
C LYS A 214 -25.12 23.76 13.93
N ILE A 215 -25.34 22.91 12.93
CA ILE A 215 -24.35 22.03 12.30
C ILE A 215 -24.46 22.11 10.77
N ASN A 216 -23.44 21.63 10.08
CA ASN A 216 -23.45 21.43 8.63
C ASN A 216 -23.31 19.94 8.31
N LEU A 217 -24.21 19.42 7.47
CA LEU A 217 -24.10 18.08 6.90
C LEU A 217 -23.36 18.13 5.55
N SER A 218 -22.55 17.13 5.26
CA SER A 218 -21.85 16.95 3.98
C SER A 218 -21.91 15.48 3.55
N VAL A 219 -21.69 15.19 2.27
CA VAL A 219 -21.70 13.83 1.70
C VAL A 219 -20.38 13.57 0.98
N ALA A 220 -19.73 12.46 1.30
CA ALA A 220 -18.44 12.07 0.75
C ALA A 220 -18.45 10.61 0.26
N HIS A 221 -17.40 10.22 -0.48
CA HIS A 221 -17.20 8.84 -0.96
C HIS A 221 -17.26 7.79 0.17
N MET A 222 -16.89 8.17 1.40
CA MET A 222 -16.84 7.29 2.59
C MET A 222 -18.16 7.22 3.39
N GLY A 223 -19.01 8.24 3.31
CA GLY A 223 -20.21 8.36 4.16
C GLY A 223 -20.78 9.77 4.23
N LEU A 224 -21.70 9.98 5.16
CA LEU A 224 -22.16 11.32 5.56
C LEU A 224 -21.22 11.88 6.61
N GLN A 225 -20.89 13.17 6.51
CA GLN A 225 -20.04 13.88 7.47
C GLN A 225 -20.86 14.95 8.18
N VAL A 226 -20.55 15.21 9.45
CA VAL A 226 -21.15 16.28 10.25
C VAL A 226 -20.05 17.23 10.69
N PHE A 227 -20.30 18.53 10.55
CA PHE A 227 -19.40 19.60 10.90
C PHE A 227 -20.08 20.60 11.85
N GLN A 228 -19.30 21.21 12.75
CA GLN A 228 -19.71 22.36 13.55
C GLN A 228 -18.82 23.54 13.13
N GLY A 229 -19.43 24.58 12.56
CA GLY A 229 -18.68 25.56 11.76
C GLY A 229 -17.97 24.86 10.60
N HIS A 230 -16.63 24.87 10.62
CA HIS A 230 -15.75 24.20 9.65
C HIS A 230 -15.04 22.95 10.21
N THR A 231 -15.22 22.63 11.50
CA THR A 231 -14.58 21.47 12.15
C THR A 231 -15.45 20.23 11.99
N LYS A 232 -14.89 19.12 11.47
CA LYS A 232 -15.62 17.86 11.30
C LYS A 232 -15.79 17.12 12.63
N ILE A 233 -17.02 17.05 13.14
CA ILE A 233 -17.34 16.41 14.43
C ILE A 233 -17.68 14.92 14.31
N ASN A 234 -18.17 14.44 13.16
CA ASN A 234 -18.53 13.02 12.99
C ASN A 234 -18.50 12.55 11.52
N THR A 235 -18.47 11.24 11.28
CA THR A 235 -18.61 10.62 9.95
C THR A 235 -19.35 9.28 10.03
N PHE A 236 -20.58 9.26 9.53
CA PHE A 236 -21.40 8.05 9.37
C PHE A 236 -21.00 7.33 8.09
N ASN A 237 -20.08 6.38 8.21
CA ASN A 237 -19.62 5.55 7.09
C ASN A 237 -20.79 4.81 6.42
N TRP A 238 -20.79 4.71 5.10
CA TRP A 238 -21.82 3.99 4.33
C TRP A 238 -22.10 2.58 4.85
N SER A 239 -21.08 1.84 5.33
CA SER A 239 -21.25 0.48 5.86
C SER A 239 -22.03 0.41 7.18
N LYS A 240 -22.03 1.49 7.97
CA LYS A 240 -22.77 1.58 9.24
C LYS A 240 -24.22 2.02 9.06
N ILE A 241 -24.57 2.60 7.90
CA ILE A 241 -25.92 3.10 7.62
C ILE A 241 -26.76 1.97 7.01
N ARG A 242 -27.88 1.65 7.66
CA ARG A 242 -28.88 0.66 7.19
C ARG A 242 -29.95 1.29 6.30
N LYS A 243 -30.34 2.54 6.59
CA LYS A 243 -31.40 3.25 5.87
C LYS A 243 -31.25 4.77 5.97
N LEU A 244 -31.52 5.47 4.86
CA LEU A 244 -31.73 6.91 4.83
C LEU A 244 -33.19 7.23 4.50
N SER A 245 -33.78 8.16 5.24
CA SER A 245 -35.15 8.60 5.01
C SER A 245 -35.33 10.07 5.40
N PHE A 246 -36.41 10.70 4.92
CA PHE A 246 -36.82 12.02 5.40
C PHE A 246 -38.33 12.10 5.63
N LYS A 247 -38.74 13.06 6.45
CA LYS A 247 -40.14 13.39 6.72
C LYS A 247 -40.25 14.86 7.13
N ARG A 248 -41.03 15.67 6.41
CA ARG A 248 -41.05 17.14 6.55
C ARG A 248 -39.62 17.68 6.51
N LYS A 249 -39.21 18.47 7.51
CA LYS A 249 -37.85 19.03 7.65
C LYS A 249 -36.82 18.05 8.26
N ARG A 250 -37.22 16.84 8.69
CA ARG A 250 -36.38 15.91 9.48
C ARG A 250 -35.71 14.87 8.57
N PHE A 251 -34.38 14.86 8.55
CA PHE A 251 -33.54 13.83 7.93
C PHE A 251 -33.23 12.73 8.94
N LEU A 252 -33.30 11.46 8.53
CA LEU A 252 -33.27 10.30 9.42
C LEU A 252 -32.26 9.26 8.91
N ILE A 253 -31.22 8.99 9.70
CA ILE A 253 -30.23 7.94 9.47
C ILE A 253 -30.53 6.77 10.42
N LYS A 254 -30.86 5.60 9.90
CA LYS A 254 -30.87 4.35 10.70
C LYS A 254 -29.54 3.64 10.54
N LEU A 255 -28.96 3.20 11.66
CA LEU A 255 -27.71 2.46 11.69
C LEU A 255 -27.96 0.94 11.67
N HIS A 256 -26.89 0.15 11.60
CA HIS A 256 -26.92 -1.29 11.87
C HIS A 256 -26.81 -1.56 13.39
N PRO A 257 -27.61 -2.48 13.97
CA PRO A 257 -27.60 -2.76 15.42
C PRO A 257 -26.25 -3.25 15.96
N GLU A 258 -25.48 -3.97 15.13
CA GLU A 258 -24.17 -4.59 15.48
C GLU A 258 -23.05 -3.58 15.84
N VAL A 259 -23.35 -2.28 15.95
CA VAL A 259 -22.37 -1.20 16.14
C VAL A 259 -22.39 -0.62 17.56
N HIS A 260 -23.52 -0.68 18.30
CA HIS A 260 -23.65 -0.16 19.67
C HIS A 260 -24.65 -0.97 20.51
N GLY A 261 -24.61 -0.75 21.84
CA GLY A 261 -25.59 -1.28 22.79
C GLY A 261 -27.00 -0.70 22.62
N PRO A 262 -27.96 -1.01 23.51
CA PRO A 262 -29.41 -0.97 23.26
C PRO A 262 -30.07 0.42 23.10
N HIS A 263 -29.32 1.48 22.83
CA HIS A 263 -29.83 2.87 22.79
C HIS A 263 -29.48 3.61 21.49
N GLN A 264 -30.53 4.04 20.77
CA GLN A 264 -30.54 4.91 19.58
C GLN A 264 -30.09 4.30 18.23
N ASP A 265 -30.84 3.31 17.77
CA ASP A 265 -30.88 2.74 16.40
C ASP A 265 -31.09 3.76 15.25
N THR A 266 -31.43 5.03 15.55
CA THR A 266 -31.82 6.05 14.57
C THR A 266 -31.43 7.45 15.04
N LEU A 267 -30.64 8.13 14.20
CA LEU A 267 -30.23 9.53 14.34
C LEU A 267 -31.17 10.44 13.54
N GLU A 268 -31.27 11.69 13.95
CA GLU A 268 -32.18 12.68 13.37
C GLU A 268 -31.52 14.05 13.29
N PHE A 269 -31.70 14.74 12.16
CA PHE A 269 -31.22 16.08 11.89
C PHE A 269 -32.32 16.94 11.28
N LEU A 270 -32.47 18.18 11.74
CA LEU A 270 -33.49 19.12 11.29
C LEU A 270 -32.91 20.10 10.26
N MET A 271 -33.44 20.10 9.04
CA MET A 271 -32.95 20.96 7.94
C MET A 271 -33.90 22.14 7.68
N GLY A 272 -33.42 23.21 7.03
CA GLY A 272 -34.20 24.46 6.88
C GLY A 272 -35.55 24.30 6.18
N SER A 273 -35.69 23.39 5.21
CA SER A 273 -36.97 23.08 4.55
C SER A 273 -37.12 21.59 4.18
N ARG A 274 -38.36 21.16 3.86
CA ARG A 274 -38.63 19.81 3.31
C ARG A 274 -37.83 19.57 2.04
N ASP A 275 -37.71 20.58 1.19
CA ASP A 275 -37.07 20.43 -0.12
C ASP A 275 -35.55 20.48 -0.03
N GLN A 276 -34.96 21.23 0.90
CA GLN A 276 -33.56 21.06 1.28
C GLN A 276 -33.30 19.63 1.79
N CYS A 277 -34.17 19.10 2.65
CA CYS A 277 -34.07 17.74 3.17
C CYS A 277 -34.19 16.66 2.08
N LYS A 278 -35.11 16.86 1.12
CA LYS A 278 -35.30 15.99 -0.05
C LYS A 278 -34.13 16.07 -1.04
N VAL A 279 -33.53 17.25 -1.23
CA VAL A 279 -32.32 17.44 -2.04
C VAL A 279 -31.12 16.77 -1.38
N PHE A 280 -30.89 16.97 -0.08
CA PHE A 280 -29.82 16.30 0.65
C PHE A 280 -29.98 14.77 0.63
N TRP A 281 -31.20 14.26 0.79
CA TRP A 281 -31.51 12.84 0.65
C TRP A 281 -31.23 12.32 -0.78
N LYS A 282 -31.58 13.07 -1.84
CA LYS A 282 -31.17 12.75 -3.22
C LYS A 282 -29.64 12.65 -3.33
N ILE A 283 -28.90 13.66 -2.87
CA ILE A 283 -27.42 13.70 -2.95
C ILE A 283 -26.81 12.48 -2.23
N CYS A 284 -27.31 12.12 -1.05
CA CYS A 284 -26.89 10.90 -0.34
C CYS A 284 -27.13 9.62 -1.18
N VAL A 285 -28.28 9.50 -1.84
CA VAL A 285 -28.59 8.37 -2.73
C VAL A 285 -27.67 8.36 -3.96
N GLU A 286 -27.37 9.51 -4.54
CA GLU A 286 -26.46 9.61 -5.70
C GLU A 286 -25.03 9.25 -5.33
N TYR A 287 -24.47 9.81 -4.24
CA TYR A 287 -23.13 9.50 -3.76
C TYR A 287 -22.97 8.02 -3.39
N HIS A 288 -23.94 7.45 -2.66
CA HIS A 288 -23.94 6.02 -2.39
C HIS A 288 -24.00 5.20 -3.69
N SER A 289 -24.90 5.56 -4.62
CA SER A 289 -25.04 4.82 -5.87
C SER A 289 -23.77 4.88 -6.74
N PHE A 290 -23.10 6.03 -6.79
CA PHE A 290 -21.89 6.23 -7.58
C PHE A 290 -20.67 5.53 -6.98
N PHE A 291 -20.37 5.76 -5.69
CA PHE A 291 -19.14 5.26 -5.05
C PHE A 291 -19.24 3.83 -4.50
N ARG A 292 -20.44 3.26 -4.36
CA ARG A 292 -20.64 1.95 -3.71
C ARG A 292 -21.20 0.89 -4.66
N LEU A 293 -22.28 1.18 -5.40
CA LEU A 293 -22.93 0.14 -6.20
C LEU A 293 -22.04 -0.34 -7.34
N PHE A 294 -22.00 -1.66 -7.56
CA PHE A 294 -21.25 -2.23 -8.67
C PHE A 294 -21.88 -1.87 -10.01
N ASP A 295 -23.21 -1.94 -10.09
CA ASP A 295 -24.01 -1.68 -11.28
C ASP A 295 -25.25 -0.84 -10.96
N HIS A 296 -25.87 -0.26 -11.99
CA HIS A 296 -27.12 0.47 -11.84
C HIS A 296 -28.24 -0.49 -11.36
N PRO A 297 -29.11 -0.07 -10.41
CA PRO A 297 -30.18 -0.93 -9.92
C PRO A 297 -31.28 -1.10 -11.00
N GLN A 298 -31.26 -2.26 -11.66
CA GLN A 298 -32.21 -2.70 -12.70
C GLN A 298 -33.67 -2.28 -12.40
N PRO A 299 -34.43 -1.78 -13.38
CA PRO A 299 -35.80 -1.36 -13.18
C PRO A 299 -36.72 -2.56 -12.93
N LYS A 300 -36.92 -2.91 -11.63
CA LYS A 300 -38.06 -3.74 -11.22
C LYS A 300 -39.33 -3.24 -11.92
N SER A 301 -40.10 -4.18 -12.47
CA SER A 301 -41.37 -3.93 -13.13
C SER A 301 -42.29 -3.07 -12.25
N LYS A 302 -43.05 -2.18 -12.89
CA LYS A 302 -43.97 -1.28 -12.18
C LYS A 302 -45.16 -2.10 -11.66
N ALA A 303 -45.13 -2.48 -10.39
CA ALA A 303 -46.35 -2.73 -9.65
C ALA A 303 -47.19 -1.44 -9.67
N VAL A 304 -48.30 -1.46 -10.39
CA VAL A 304 -49.28 -0.37 -10.41
C VAL A 304 -50.06 -0.41 -9.10
N LEU A 305 -50.54 0.77 -8.65
CA LEU A 305 -51.24 1.08 -7.39
C LEU A 305 -50.34 1.53 -6.21
N PHE A 306 -50.67 2.74 -5.71
CA PHE A 306 -50.36 3.33 -4.40
C PHE A 306 -48.95 3.16 -3.79
N THR A 307 -47.93 3.76 -4.41
CA THR A 307 -46.68 4.14 -3.70
C THR A 307 -46.67 5.63 -3.31
N ARG A 308 -47.24 5.94 -2.13
CA ARG A 308 -47.37 7.30 -1.60
C ARG A 308 -46.06 7.81 -0.97
N GLY A 309 -45.01 8.01 -1.78
CA GLY A 309 -43.72 8.51 -1.32
C GLY A 309 -42.75 8.93 -2.42
N SER A 310 -41.75 9.73 -2.08
CA SER A 310 -40.70 10.17 -3.00
C SER A 310 -39.76 9.01 -3.33
N SER A 311 -39.97 8.40 -4.48
CA SER A 311 -39.00 7.48 -5.10
C SER A 311 -37.94 8.27 -5.88
N PHE A 312 -36.69 7.85 -5.78
CA PHE A 312 -35.57 8.38 -6.56
C PHE A 312 -34.56 7.26 -6.80
N ARG A 313 -33.90 7.29 -7.96
CA ARG A 313 -32.80 6.38 -8.32
C ARG A 313 -31.74 7.19 -9.07
N TYR A 314 -30.48 6.91 -8.81
CA TYR A 314 -29.38 7.40 -9.63
C TYR A 314 -29.49 6.80 -11.04
N SER A 315 -29.13 7.57 -12.07
CA SER A 315 -29.34 7.25 -13.49
C SER A 315 -28.12 7.43 -14.39
N GLY A 316 -26.93 7.57 -13.80
CA GLY A 316 -25.65 7.52 -14.51
C GLY A 316 -24.88 6.23 -14.24
N ARG A 317 -23.68 6.12 -14.83
CA ARG A 317 -22.74 5.02 -14.56
C ARG A 317 -22.14 5.12 -13.16
N THR A 318 -21.94 3.98 -12.49
CA THR A 318 -21.22 3.93 -11.20
C THR A 318 -19.72 4.19 -11.39
N GLN A 319 -18.98 4.49 -10.31
CA GLN A 319 -17.51 4.62 -10.37
C GLN A 319 -16.87 3.36 -10.96
N LYS A 320 -17.33 2.16 -10.58
CA LYS A 320 -16.86 0.89 -11.13
C LYS A 320 -17.12 0.81 -12.64
N GLN A 321 -18.33 1.13 -13.09
CA GLN A 321 -18.69 1.09 -14.52
C GLN A 321 -17.88 2.09 -15.35
N LEU A 322 -17.52 3.26 -14.81
CA LEU A 322 -16.62 4.21 -15.48
C LEU A 322 -15.19 3.68 -15.58
N VAL A 323 -14.69 3.01 -14.53
CA VAL A 323 -13.35 2.39 -14.51
C VAL A 323 -13.26 1.21 -15.49
N GLU A 324 -14.29 0.39 -15.58
CA GLU A 324 -14.37 -0.71 -16.55
C GLU A 324 -14.47 -0.18 -17.99
N TYR A 325 -15.33 0.81 -18.22
CA TYR A 325 -15.43 1.52 -19.52
C TYR A 325 -14.12 2.21 -19.97
N VAL A 326 -13.27 2.66 -19.05
CA VAL A 326 -11.91 3.15 -19.37
C VAL A 326 -10.96 2.02 -19.71
N ARG A 327 -11.02 0.90 -18.98
CA ARG A 327 -10.19 -0.29 -19.23
C ARG A 327 -10.46 -0.91 -20.61
N GLU A 328 -11.73 -1.01 -20.99
CA GLU A 328 -12.17 -1.62 -22.25
C GLU A 328 -11.93 -0.71 -23.45
N ASN A 329 -12.29 0.57 -23.36
CA ASN A 329 -12.22 1.51 -24.48
C ASN A 329 -11.01 2.45 -24.47
N GLY A 330 -9.99 2.19 -23.64
CA GLY A 330 -8.80 3.05 -23.51
C GLY A 330 -8.01 3.19 -24.82
N ALA A 331 -7.78 2.08 -25.52
CA ALA A 331 -6.98 2.02 -26.76
C ALA A 331 -7.63 2.71 -27.99
N LYS A 332 -8.86 3.23 -27.86
CA LYS A 332 -9.63 3.87 -28.95
C LYS A 332 -9.78 5.39 -28.78
N ARG A 333 -9.08 6.01 -27.80
CA ARG A 333 -9.20 7.45 -27.48
C ARG A 333 -8.00 8.23 -27.99
N THR A 334 -8.26 9.37 -28.64
CA THR A 334 -7.22 10.38 -28.92
C THR A 334 -6.76 11.04 -27.61
N PRO A 335 -5.45 11.11 -27.33
CA PRO A 335 -4.96 11.81 -26.15
C PRO A 335 -5.22 13.32 -26.26
N TYR A 336 -5.78 13.90 -25.20
CA TYR A 336 -5.83 15.35 -25.02
C TYR A 336 -4.51 15.82 -24.42
N GLN A 337 -3.94 16.89 -24.98
CA GLN A 337 -2.75 17.57 -24.47
C GLN A 337 -3.00 19.09 -24.42
N ARG A 338 -2.92 19.69 -23.24
CA ARG A 338 -3.07 21.13 -23.00
C ARG A 338 -1.82 21.86 -23.46
N ARG A 339 -2.00 22.93 -24.25
CA ARG A 339 -0.94 23.89 -24.61
C ARG A 339 -1.10 25.16 -23.79
N ASN A 340 0.00 25.72 -23.30
CA ASN A 340 0.04 26.94 -22.47
C ASN A 340 -0.62 28.11 -23.21
N SER A 341 -1.29 29.02 -22.47
CA SER A 341 -2.04 30.13 -23.08
C SER A 341 -1.18 31.07 -23.92
N LYS A 342 0.12 31.20 -23.60
CA LYS A 342 1.14 31.93 -24.41
C LYS A 342 1.09 31.55 -25.90
N VAL A 343 0.79 30.28 -26.25
CA VAL A 343 0.71 29.79 -27.64
C VAL A 343 -0.51 30.34 -28.40
N ARG A 344 -1.55 30.83 -27.70
CA ARG A 344 -2.73 31.45 -28.35
C ARG A 344 -2.61 32.95 -28.59
N MET A 345 -1.57 33.62 -28.06
CA MET A 345 -1.35 35.05 -28.27
C MET A 345 -0.36 35.36 -29.41
N SER A 346 0.46 34.40 -29.83
CA SER A 346 1.23 34.51 -31.08
C SER A 346 0.39 34.03 -32.27
N ALA A 347 -0.40 34.94 -32.84
CA ALA A 347 -1.28 34.66 -33.99
C ALA A 347 -1.27 35.81 -35.01
N ARG A 348 -0.13 36.01 -35.68
CA ARG A 348 -0.01 36.79 -36.94
C ARG A 348 0.88 36.09 -37.97
N SER A 349 0.46 34.90 -38.39
CA SER A 349 0.75 34.39 -39.73
C SER A 349 -0.55 33.87 -40.33
N LEU A 350 -0.86 34.29 -41.56
CA LEU A 350 -2.05 33.87 -42.29
C LEU A 350 -1.70 32.64 -43.14
N ALA A 351 -2.19 31.48 -42.73
CA ALA A 351 -2.14 30.26 -43.55
C ALA A 351 -3.39 29.41 -43.27
N THR A 352 -4.25 29.27 -44.27
CA THR A 352 -5.33 28.28 -44.28
C THR A 352 -4.78 26.96 -44.79
N ASP A 353 -4.54 25.98 -43.92
CA ASP A 353 -4.62 24.58 -44.33
C ASP A 353 -4.86 23.62 -43.16
N VAL A 354 -5.31 22.40 -43.46
CA VAL A 354 -5.69 21.36 -42.49
C VAL A 354 -4.76 20.14 -42.62
N PRO A 355 -3.83 19.91 -41.67
CA PRO A 355 -3.00 18.71 -41.67
C PRO A 355 -3.84 17.44 -41.42
N LYS A 356 -3.80 16.52 -42.38
CA LYS A 356 -4.44 15.19 -42.30
C LYS A 356 -3.64 14.25 -41.38
N GLN A 357 -4.29 13.22 -40.85
CA GLN A 357 -3.60 12.11 -40.17
C GLN A 357 -3.01 11.13 -41.19
N SER A 358 -1.67 11.02 -41.23
CA SER A 358 -0.90 10.05 -42.01
C SER A 358 0.60 10.22 -41.67
N PHE A 359 1.43 9.19 -41.51
CA PHE A 359 1.20 7.74 -41.49
C PHE A 359 2.39 7.02 -40.78
N SER A 360 2.29 5.69 -40.65
CA SER A 360 3.37 4.69 -40.63
C SER A 360 4.52 4.81 -39.60
N PHE A 361 4.57 3.82 -38.69
CA PHE A 361 5.81 3.12 -38.34
C PHE A 361 6.47 2.53 -39.62
N ASN A 362 7.79 2.54 -39.71
CA ASN A 362 8.52 1.39 -40.26
C ASN A 362 9.98 1.35 -39.77
N ASP A 363 10.65 0.21 -39.99
CA ASP A 363 11.90 -0.20 -39.34
C ASP A 363 13.17 0.03 -40.22
N SER A 364 14.33 -0.05 -39.57
CA SER A 364 15.61 -0.58 -40.06
C SER A 364 16.67 0.29 -40.79
N LEU A 365 17.78 0.47 -40.06
CA LEU A 365 19.19 0.27 -40.46
C LEU A 365 19.88 1.19 -41.51
N ARG A 366 21.01 1.79 -41.10
CA ARG A 366 22.36 1.41 -41.64
C ARG A 366 23.56 1.95 -40.84
N PHE A 367 24.66 1.19 -40.92
CA PHE A 367 26.02 1.53 -40.48
C PHE A 367 26.83 2.20 -41.61
N PRO A 368 28.04 2.70 -41.29
CA PRO A 368 29.23 2.41 -42.10
C PRO A 368 30.23 1.49 -41.37
N GLY A 369 30.88 0.58 -42.12
CA GLY A 369 32.13 -0.10 -41.72
C GLY A 369 33.35 0.56 -42.37
N SER A 370 34.59 0.06 -42.26
CA SER A 370 35.06 -1.26 -41.76
C SER A 370 36.40 -1.08 -40.95
N SER A 371 37.42 -1.94 -40.81
CA SER A 371 37.96 -3.10 -41.55
C SER A 371 38.79 -4.07 -40.67
N SER A 372 39.14 -5.22 -41.25
CA SER A 372 40.03 -6.30 -40.76
C SER A 372 41.53 -6.00 -41.03
N SER A 373 42.56 -6.72 -40.56
CA SER A 373 42.68 -7.94 -39.71
C SER A 373 44.12 -8.16 -39.17
N ALA A 374 44.28 -9.20 -38.32
CA ALA A 374 45.43 -10.12 -38.16
C ALA A 374 46.63 -9.85 -37.19
N ALA A 375 46.83 -10.85 -36.30
CA ALA A 375 48.08 -11.60 -36.01
C ALA A 375 49.19 -11.13 -35.01
N VAL A 376 49.37 -11.95 -33.94
CA VAL A 376 50.64 -12.63 -33.52
C VAL A 376 51.79 -11.82 -32.83
N THR A 377 51.76 -11.85 -31.48
CA THR A 377 52.85 -12.00 -30.46
C THR A 377 54.21 -11.23 -30.42
N PHE A 378 54.59 -10.92 -29.17
CA PHE A 378 55.94 -10.90 -28.54
C PHE A 378 56.98 -9.76 -28.79
N GLN A 379 57.12 -8.93 -27.73
CA GLN A 379 58.35 -8.54 -27.00
C GLN A 379 59.50 -7.68 -27.62
N SER A 380 59.71 -6.53 -26.95
CA SER A 380 61.02 -5.98 -26.49
C SER A 380 61.98 -5.34 -27.54
N MET A 381 63.02 -4.56 -27.20
CA MET A 381 63.65 -4.13 -25.92
C MET A 381 63.96 -2.62 -25.97
N HIS A 382 64.16 -1.95 -24.80
CA HIS A 382 65.46 -1.32 -24.50
C HIS A 382 65.66 -0.90 -23.02
N ILE A 383 66.72 -1.45 -22.43
CA ILE A 383 67.33 -1.25 -21.10
C ILE A 383 68.65 -0.51 -21.37
N PRO A 384 69.06 0.60 -20.68
CA PRO A 384 69.76 0.67 -19.38
C PRO A 384 69.24 0.01 -18.08
N SER A 385 70.13 -0.58 -17.28
CA SER A 385 69.95 -0.96 -15.86
C SER A 385 71.31 -1.02 -15.15
N VAL A 386 71.38 -0.66 -13.86
CA VAL A 386 72.58 -0.81 -12.99
C VAL A 386 72.15 -1.35 -11.61
N PHE A 387 72.96 -2.24 -11.02
CA PHE A 387 72.74 -2.94 -9.73
C PHE A 387 73.79 -2.46 -8.65
N PRO A 388 74.01 -3.14 -7.49
CA PRO A 388 73.31 -2.97 -6.22
C PRO A 388 74.28 -2.68 -5.03
N LEU A 389 74.06 -3.28 -3.83
CA LEU A 389 74.89 -3.31 -2.58
C LEU A 389 74.59 -2.21 -1.53
N THR A 390 74.52 -2.42 -0.18
CA THR A 390 74.53 -3.62 0.71
C THR A 390 73.74 -3.32 2.01
N GLU A 391 73.40 -4.33 2.83
CA GLU A 391 72.83 -4.17 4.19
C GLU A 391 73.82 -3.73 5.29
N ARG A 392 73.34 -3.04 6.35
CA ARG A 392 73.40 -3.51 7.77
C ARG A 392 72.69 -2.57 8.79
N GLN A 393 72.36 -3.14 9.96
CA GLN A 393 71.73 -2.55 11.18
C GLN A 393 72.75 -1.77 12.07
N PRO A 394 72.43 -1.15 13.25
CA PRO A 394 71.22 -1.22 14.12
C PRO A 394 70.70 0.10 14.77
N GLN A 395 69.75 0.00 15.72
CA GLN A 395 69.25 1.08 16.64
C GLN A 395 70.17 1.24 17.89
N PRO A 396 70.13 2.35 18.70
CA PRO A 396 69.14 2.49 19.80
C PRO A 396 68.76 3.92 20.35
N LEU A 397 67.61 4.00 21.03
CA LEU A 397 67.20 4.78 22.26
C LEU A 397 67.68 6.23 22.62
N THR A 398 66.71 7.14 22.92
CA THR A 398 66.67 8.24 23.96
C THR A 398 67.72 9.38 23.96
N ALA A 399 67.54 10.61 24.50
CA ALA A 399 66.44 11.54 24.94
C ALA A 399 67.06 12.98 25.01
N LEU A 400 66.43 14.15 25.26
CA LEU A 400 65.86 14.72 26.52
C LEU A 400 65.70 16.28 26.38
N SER A 401 64.88 16.95 27.22
CA SER A 401 64.94 18.41 27.61
C SER A 401 64.68 19.52 26.54
N GLN A 402 64.30 20.79 26.85
CA GLN A 402 64.00 21.51 28.13
C GLN A 402 63.03 22.72 27.94
N SER A 403 62.56 23.32 29.04
CA SER A 403 61.62 24.49 29.13
C SER A 403 62.31 25.87 29.08
N PRO A 404 61.57 27.01 29.07
CA PRO A 404 61.26 27.73 30.34
C PRO A 404 59.93 28.54 30.37
N ALA A 405 59.70 29.28 31.48
CA ALA A 405 58.61 30.26 31.76
C ALA A 405 59.26 31.63 32.20
N PRO A 406 58.63 32.67 32.83
CA PRO A 406 57.28 32.83 33.43
C PRO A 406 56.55 34.21 33.25
N SER A 407 55.32 34.40 33.80
CA SER A 407 54.89 35.54 34.69
C SER A 407 53.39 35.95 34.70
N GLN A 408 52.82 36.04 35.93
CA GLN A 408 51.83 37.01 36.50
C GLN A 408 50.37 37.24 35.97
N GLN A 409 49.40 36.84 36.82
CA GLN A 409 48.25 37.60 37.43
C GLN A 409 47.17 38.31 36.54
N GLN A 410 45.92 38.58 36.97
CA GLN A 410 45.28 38.63 38.31
C GLN A 410 43.77 38.19 38.28
N GLN A 411 43.02 38.32 39.40
CA GLN A 411 41.65 37.79 39.63
C GLN A 411 40.57 38.89 39.78
N LEU A 412 39.25 38.55 39.70
CA LEU A 412 38.23 38.79 40.76
C LEU A 412 36.79 38.27 40.41
N GLN A 413 35.82 38.48 41.31
CA GLN A 413 34.71 37.55 41.63
C GLN A 413 33.27 37.96 41.20
N SER A 414 32.34 37.02 41.48
CA SER A 414 30.85 37.01 41.49
C SER A 414 30.23 38.04 42.49
N PRO A 415 28.87 38.27 42.65
CA PRO A 415 27.80 37.24 42.73
C PRO A 415 26.29 37.55 42.45
N LEU A 416 25.50 36.45 42.33
CA LEU A 416 24.15 36.12 42.86
C LEU A 416 22.84 36.96 42.71
N GLN A 417 21.77 36.20 42.39
CA GLN A 417 20.37 36.22 42.93
C GLN A 417 19.26 37.11 42.32
N ALA A 418 18.00 36.77 42.68
CA ALA A 418 16.76 37.02 41.92
C ALA A 418 15.56 37.43 42.80
N THR A 419 14.48 37.98 42.20
CA THR A 419 13.11 38.03 42.78
C THR A 419 12.00 38.31 41.73
N ARG A 420 10.72 38.47 42.13
CA ARG A 420 9.50 38.29 41.29
C ARG A 420 8.49 39.51 41.36
N PRO A 421 7.16 39.39 41.10
CA PRO A 421 6.37 40.20 40.14
C PRO A 421 5.56 41.37 40.77
N PRO A 422 4.70 42.11 40.02
CA PRO A 422 3.23 41.83 40.03
C PRO A 422 2.44 42.18 38.72
N SER A 423 1.11 42.38 38.81
CA SER A 423 0.11 42.67 37.73
C SER A 423 -1.16 43.33 38.35
N PRO A 424 -2.36 43.50 37.70
CA PRO A 424 -2.78 44.14 36.42
C PRO A 424 -3.60 45.46 36.68
N PRO A 425 -4.37 46.08 35.72
CA PRO A 425 -5.86 45.89 35.68
C PRO A 425 -6.69 46.26 34.38
N LYS A 426 -7.90 45.65 34.29
CA LYS A 426 -9.29 46.04 33.80
C LYS A 426 -9.65 47.01 32.61
N GLU A 427 -10.60 46.52 31.79
CA GLU A 427 -11.93 47.07 31.30
C GLU A 427 -12.16 48.14 30.19
N GLU A 428 -12.84 47.70 29.10
CA GLU A 428 -14.01 48.21 28.27
C GLU A 428 -14.53 49.69 28.27
N PRO A 429 -15.46 50.14 27.35
CA PRO A 429 -16.02 49.58 26.08
C PRO A 429 -16.24 50.64 24.92
N ILE A 430 -17.13 50.33 23.92
CA ILE A 430 -17.97 51.24 23.06
C ILE A 430 -17.67 51.39 21.52
N LYS A 431 -18.77 51.49 20.72
CA LYS A 431 -18.97 51.72 19.26
C LYS A 431 -19.67 53.11 19.05
N PRO A 432 -19.81 53.78 17.87
CA PRO A 432 -20.20 53.21 16.55
C PRO A 432 -19.86 54.02 15.24
N THR A 433 -20.51 53.62 14.13
CA THR A 433 -20.98 54.43 12.95
C THR A 433 -20.06 54.86 11.78
N SER A 434 -20.73 55.08 10.64
CA SER A 434 -20.31 55.50 9.28
C SER A 434 -21.11 56.79 8.89
N PRO A 435 -21.37 57.24 7.63
CA PRO A 435 -20.92 56.84 6.26
C PRO A 435 -20.69 57.96 5.18
N SER A 436 -19.81 57.70 4.18
CA SER A 436 -19.91 58.20 2.76
C SER A 436 -19.88 59.75 2.50
N PRO A 437 -20.14 60.33 1.29
CA PRO A 437 -20.24 59.84 -0.11
C PRO A 437 -19.55 60.73 -1.23
N TYR A 438 -19.62 60.33 -2.52
CA TYR A 438 -19.49 61.15 -3.78
C TYR A 438 -18.11 61.80 -4.15
N ALA A 439 -17.79 62.29 -5.39
CA ALA A 439 -18.22 62.02 -6.79
C ALA A 439 -17.36 62.75 -7.88
N PHE A 440 -17.05 62.09 -9.03
CA PHE A 440 -16.71 62.64 -10.40
C PHE A 440 -15.46 63.57 -10.53
N GLN A 441 -14.84 63.88 -11.69
CA GLN A 441 -15.02 63.58 -13.15
C GLN A 441 -13.61 63.25 -13.78
N ASP A 442 -13.15 63.33 -15.05
CA ASP A 442 -13.64 63.79 -16.39
C ASP A 442 -12.90 63.06 -17.59
N SER A 443 -12.63 63.75 -18.71
CA SER A 443 -12.18 63.29 -20.05
C SER A 443 -11.01 64.16 -20.61
N VAL A 444 -10.46 64.13 -21.84
CA VAL A 444 -10.78 63.68 -23.24
C VAL A 444 -9.43 63.25 -23.95
N VAL A 445 -9.17 62.86 -25.22
CA VAL A 445 -9.79 62.63 -26.58
C VAL A 445 -8.88 61.55 -27.30
N ASP A 446 -8.68 61.20 -28.60
CA ASP A 446 -9.04 61.62 -29.99
C ASP A 446 -9.04 60.41 -31.01
N SER A 447 -8.66 60.58 -32.30
CA SER A 447 -9.04 59.71 -33.44
C SER A 447 -8.32 60.02 -34.79
N PRO A 448 -8.63 59.42 -36.00
CA PRO A 448 -9.11 58.07 -36.40
C PRO A 448 -8.57 57.48 -37.78
N GLN A 449 -9.19 56.38 -38.31
CA GLN A 449 -9.30 55.93 -39.75
C GLN A 449 -8.06 55.29 -40.50
N LEU A 450 -8.09 54.52 -41.64
CA LEU A 450 -9.13 53.90 -42.54
C LEU A 450 -8.64 52.59 -43.30
N SER A 451 -9.20 52.16 -44.46
CA SER A 451 -8.95 50.91 -45.29
C SER A 451 -9.46 51.09 -46.77
N PRO A 452 -9.71 50.11 -47.74
CA PRO A 452 -9.68 48.60 -47.82
C PRO A 452 -9.36 47.91 -49.24
N VAL A 453 -9.74 46.60 -49.46
CA VAL A 453 -10.30 45.94 -50.72
C VAL A 453 -9.49 45.11 -51.80
N ALA A 454 -10.10 43.98 -52.29
CA ALA A 454 -9.99 43.20 -53.60
C ALA A 454 -8.72 42.35 -54.02
N SER A 455 -8.74 41.33 -54.94
CA SER A 455 -9.74 40.37 -55.51
C SER A 455 -9.15 39.25 -56.46
N LYS A 456 -9.96 38.24 -56.89
CA LYS A 456 -9.84 37.26 -58.06
C LYS A 456 -9.12 35.88 -57.92
N GLY A 457 -9.51 34.91 -58.79
CA GLY A 457 -8.94 33.55 -59.07
C GLY A 457 -8.53 33.38 -60.56
N PRO A 458 -8.46 32.18 -61.25
CA PRO A 458 -9.12 30.88 -60.96
C PRO A 458 -8.36 29.54 -61.36
N LEU A 459 -9.03 28.39 -61.17
CA LEU A 459 -9.09 27.11 -61.94
C LEU A 459 -7.86 26.38 -62.62
N CYS A 460 -7.61 25.15 -62.12
CA CYS A 460 -7.68 23.83 -62.82
C CYS A 460 -6.50 23.21 -63.65
N LEU A 461 -6.63 21.89 -63.84
CA LEU A 461 -5.96 20.90 -64.72
C LEU A 461 -4.71 20.12 -64.23
N SER A 462 -4.73 18.81 -64.55
CA SER A 462 -3.69 17.78 -64.31
C SER A 462 -2.93 17.45 -65.61
N PRO A 463 -1.89 16.60 -65.56
CA PRO A 463 -2.10 15.21 -66.04
C PRO A 463 -1.25 14.14 -65.31
N SER A 464 -1.46 12.87 -65.67
CA SER A 464 -0.66 11.71 -65.20
C SER A 464 -0.55 10.62 -66.27
N PHE A 465 0.68 10.18 -66.56
CA PHE A 465 1.06 9.11 -67.51
C PHE A 465 2.47 8.58 -67.13
N GLN A 466 2.93 7.37 -67.46
CA GLN A 466 2.29 6.04 -67.55
C GLN A 466 3.41 4.96 -67.63
N MET A 467 3.04 3.68 -67.82
CA MET A 467 3.87 2.45 -67.90
C MET A 467 4.24 1.76 -66.57
N SER A 468 4.26 0.43 -66.47
CA SER A 468 3.65 -0.62 -67.32
C SER A 468 3.55 -1.95 -66.56
N ASN A 469 2.45 -2.68 -66.73
CA ASN A 469 2.40 -4.15 -66.67
C ASN A 469 1.16 -4.62 -67.46
N LEU A 470 1.29 -5.72 -68.20
CA LEU A 470 0.38 -6.06 -69.31
C LEU A 470 -0.62 -7.18 -68.98
N SER A 471 -1.84 -7.02 -69.50
CA SER A 471 -2.81 -8.07 -69.92
C SER A 471 -3.34 -9.10 -68.90
N LEU A 472 -4.64 -9.48 -68.87
CA LEU A 472 -5.87 -8.91 -69.48
C LEU A 472 -7.12 -9.32 -68.60
N PRO A 473 -8.41 -9.35 -69.01
CA PRO A 473 -9.48 -8.72 -68.22
C PRO A 473 -10.53 -9.69 -67.63
N GLY A 474 -11.49 -9.19 -66.84
CA GLY A 474 -12.52 -10.07 -66.23
C GLY A 474 -13.74 -9.43 -65.54
N GLN A 475 -14.19 -8.23 -65.93
CA GLN A 475 -15.45 -7.57 -65.52
C GLN A 475 -15.76 -7.35 -64.01
N THR A 476 -15.93 -6.07 -63.67
CA THR A 476 -16.64 -5.55 -62.49
C THR A 476 -17.98 -4.94 -62.97
N PRO A 477 -18.80 -4.17 -62.19
CA PRO A 477 -18.83 -3.89 -60.74
C PRO A 477 -20.27 -3.96 -60.15
N SER A 478 -20.46 -3.30 -58.99
CA SER A 478 -21.60 -2.43 -58.64
C SER A 478 -22.65 -2.92 -57.61
N PRO A 479 -23.24 -1.99 -56.81
CA PRO A 479 -23.44 -2.26 -55.37
C PRO A 479 -24.80 -1.73 -54.81
N LEU A 480 -24.79 -1.38 -53.51
CA LEU A 480 -25.83 -0.72 -52.71
C LEU A 480 -26.93 -1.64 -52.16
N GLN A 481 -26.96 -1.82 -50.83
CA GLN A 481 -27.92 -1.11 -49.96
C GLN A 481 -27.77 -1.50 -48.47
N SER A 482 -28.21 -0.59 -47.61
CA SER A 482 -28.63 -0.80 -46.22
C SER A 482 -29.84 0.14 -45.99
N PRO A 483 -30.72 -0.03 -44.98
CA PRO A 483 -30.57 -0.79 -43.74
C PRO A 483 -31.79 -1.69 -43.39
N ILE A 484 -31.87 -2.22 -42.16
CA ILE A 484 -33.05 -2.23 -41.25
C ILE A 484 -32.75 -3.05 -39.96
N LEU A 485 -33.49 -2.82 -38.88
CA LEU A 485 -33.34 -3.46 -37.56
C LEU A 485 -34.45 -4.49 -37.25
N SER A 486 -34.08 -5.77 -37.13
CA SER A 486 -34.80 -6.86 -36.44
C SER A 486 -33.87 -8.08 -36.42
N GLU A 487 -33.53 -8.76 -35.33
CA GLU A 487 -34.35 -9.34 -34.27
C GLU A 487 -33.57 -9.55 -32.94
N VAL A 488 -34.22 -10.16 -31.94
CA VAL A 488 -33.64 -10.52 -30.64
C VAL A 488 -33.33 -12.03 -30.60
N GLY A 489 -32.14 -12.39 -30.13
CA GLY A 489 -31.93 -13.69 -29.47
C GLY A 489 -31.24 -14.80 -30.28
N SER A 490 -29.97 -14.61 -30.64
CA SER A 490 -28.98 -15.70 -30.70
C SER A 490 -27.56 -15.15 -30.79
N ASN A 491 -26.86 -15.07 -29.64
CA ASN A 491 -25.39 -14.91 -29.58
C ASN A 491 -24.75 -15.33 -28.25
N ALA A 492 -25.53 -15.83 -27.27
CA ALA A 492 -25.02 -16.36 -26.00
C ALA A 492 -24.40 -17.78 -26.13
N ARG A 493 -23.78 -18.09 -27.28
CA ARG A 493 -23.21 -19.41 -27.62
C ARG A 493 -21.89 -19.36 -28.41
N LEU A 494 -21.35 -18.17 -28.70
CA LEU A 494 -20.11 -18.01 -29.47
C LEU A 494 -18.89 -17.57 -28.63
N GLU A 495 -19.02 -17.49 -27.30
CA GLU A 495 -17.88 -17.32 -26.38
C GLU A 495 -17.44 -18.63 -25.70
N GLU A 496 -18.29 -19.67 -25.67
CA GLU A 496 -17.91 -21.00 -25.14
C GLU A 496 -17.03 -21.82 -26.12
N GLU A 497 -17.11 -21.57 -27.43
CA GLU A 497 -16.31 -22.31 -28.42
C GLU A 497 -14.82 -21.90 -28.44
N GLU A 498 -14.45 -20.69 -28.01
CA GLU A 498 -13.03 -20.27 -28.05
C GLU A 498 -12.20 -20.84 -26.88
N GLU A 499 -12.78 -21.10 -25.71
CA GLU A 499 -12.11 -21.90 -24.65
C GLU A 499 -11.97 -23.39 -25.07
N GLY A 500 -12.77 -23.88 -26.02
CA GLY A 500 -12.71 -25.25 -26.53
C GLY A 500 -11.42 -25.62 -27.27
N ARG A 501 -10.65 -24.64 -27.78
CA ARG A 501 -9.53 -24.89 -28.71
C ARG A 501 -8.11 -24.84 -28.13
N ARG A 502 -7.96 -24.88 -26.80
CA ARG A 502 -6.65 -25.02 -26.12
C ARG A 502 -6.60 -26.08 -25.00
N LYS A 503 -7.18 -27.27 -25.24
CA LYS A 503 -6.79 -28.48 -24.50
C LYS A 503 -5.35 -28.90 -24.85
N ARG A 504 -4.36 -28.23 -24.27
CA ARG A 504 -3.07 -28.86 -23.98
C ARG A 504 -3.32 -29.85 -22.84
N TYR A 505 -2.98 -31.11 -23.05
CA TYR A 505 -3.10 -32.16 -22.05
C TYR A 505 -2.23 -31.85 -20.82
N PRO A 506 -2.53 -32.43 -19.64
CA PRO A 506 -1.76 -32.16 -18.43
C PRO A 506 -0.28 -32.45 -18.65
N THR A 507 0.57 -31.45 -18.41
CA THR A 507 2.00 -31.70 -18.22
C THR A 507 2.18 -32.56 -16.97
N ASP A 508 3.18 -33.44 -16.98
CA ASP A 508 3.48 -34.29 -15.83
C ASP A 508 3.67 -33.48 -14.54
N LYS A 509 3.37 -34.10 -13.39
CA LYS A 509 3.60 -33.55 -12.05
C LYS A 509 5.06 -33.11 -11.86
N ALA A 510 6.04 -33.77 -12.50
CA ALA A 510 7.43 -33.31 -12.56
C ALA A 510 7.58 -31.90 -13.14
N TYR A 511 6.86 -31.55 -14.22
CA TYR A 511 6.88 -30.19 -14.79
C TYR A 511 6.35 -29.16 -13.80
N PHE A 512 5.28 -29.46 -13.06
CA PHE A 512 4.76 -28.51 -12.06
C PHE A 512 5.69 -28.37 -10.85
N ILE A 513 6.41 -29.43 -10.47
CA ILE A 513 7.47 -29.36 -9.46
C ILE A 513 8.66 -28.51 -9.98
N ALA A 514 9.11 -28.71 -11.23
CA ALA A 514 10.15 -27.90 -11.86
C ALA A 514 9.73 -26.42 -12.01
N LYS A 515 8.43 -26.18 -12.24
CA LYS A 515 7.84 -24.83 -12.30
C LYS A 515 7.82 -24.16 -10.92
N GLU A 516 7.69 -24.89 -9.81
CA GLU A 516 7.83 -24.36 -8.46
C GLU A 516 9.27 -23.86 -8.20
N ILE A 517 10.29 -24.55 -8.72
CA ILE A 517 11.69 -24.04 -8.68
C ILE A 517 11.76 -22.68 -9.38
N LEU A 518 11.27 -22.60 -10.62
CA LEU A 518 11.26 -21.38 -11.42
C LEU A 518 10.45 -20.24 -10.80
N THR A 519 9.28 -20.51 -10.23
CA THR A 519 8.44 -19.44 -9.65
C THR A 519 8.94 -18.96 -8.30
N THR A 520 9.56 -19.82 -7.49
CA THR A 520 10.24 -19.40 -6.27
C THR A 520 11.57 -18.70 -6.56
N GLU A 521 12.29 -19.06 -7.64
CA GLU A 521 13.55 -18.41 -8.02
C GLU A 521 13.36 -16.95 -8.42
N ARG A 522 12.29 -16.64 -9.16
CA ARG A 522 11.92 -15.25 -9.50
C ARG A 522 11.70 -14.39 -8.26
N THR A 523 11.08 -14.95 -7.22
CA THR A 523 10.89 -14.24 -5.94
C THR A 523 12.20 -14.10 -5.18
N TYR A 524 13.01 -15.16 -5.13
CA TYR A 524 14.29 -15.12 -4.43
C TYR A 524 15.28 -14.12 -5.05
N LEU A 525 15.31 -13.97 -6.37
CA LEU A 525 16.08 -12.90 -7.02
C LEU A 525 15.56 -11.51 -6.68
N LYS A 526 14.23 -11.32 -6.59
CA LYS A 526 13.66 -10.06 -6.08
C LYS A 526 14.01 -9.80 -4.62
N ASP A 527 14.03 -10.83 -3.77
CA ASP A 527 14.50 -10.73 -2.38
C ASP A 527 15.98 -10.32 -2.29
N LEU A 528 16.84 -10.79 -3.22
CA LEU A 528 18.23 -10.35 -3.34
C LEU A 528 18.35 -8.90 -3.83
N GLU A 529 17.56 -8.49 -4.83
CA GLU A 529 17.55 -7.11 -5.34
C GLU A 529 17.24 -6.08 -4.24
N VAL A 530 16.41 -6.42 -3.24
CA VAL A 530 16.16 -5.56 -2.06
C VAL A 530 17.47 -5.14 -1.39
N ILE A 531 18.46 -6.03 -1.30
CA ILE A 531 19.78 -5.74 -0.75
C ILE A 531 20.69 -5.13 -1.82
N THR A 532 20.95 -5.88 -2.91
CA THR A 532 22.01 -5.58 -3.87
C THR A 532 21.75 -4.33 -4.70
N VAL A 533 20.49 -3.96 -4.91
CA VAL A 533 20.09 -2.77 -5.68
C VAL A 533 19.53 -1.70 -4.74
N TRP A 534 18.45 -1.99 -4.04
CA TRP A 534 17.66 -0.96 -3.34
C TRP A 534 18.35 -0.47 -2.06
N PHE A 535 18.78 -1.37 -1.17
CA PHE A 535 19.48 -0.99 0.06
C PHE A 535 20.85 -0.39 -0.25
N ARG A 536 21.61 -0.96 -1.21
CA ARG A 536 22.87 -0.36 -1.70
C ARG A 536 22.68 1.09 -2.14
N SER A 537 21.65 1.37 -2.93
CA SER A 537 21.34 2.72 -3.40
C SER A 537 21.09 3.68 -2.23
N ALA A 538 20.32 3.26 -1.22
CA ALA A 538 20.06 4.07 -0.02
C ALA A 538 21.33 4.38 0.78
N VAL A 539 22.17 3.39 1.10
CA VAL A 539 23.37 3.59 1.94
C VAL A 539 24.49 4.35 1.23
N ILE A 540 24.62 4.21 -0.11
CA ILE A 540 25.55 5.00 -0.93
C ILE A 540 25.05 6.44 -1.05
N LYS A 541 23.78 6.66 -1.43
CA LYS A 541 23.20 8.00 -1.64
C LYS A 541 23.35 8.89 -0.41
N GLU A 542 23.10 8.34 0.77
CA GLU A 542 23.24 9.08 2.02
C GLU A 542 24.67 9.06 2.58
N ASN A 543 25.59 8.24 2.02
CA ASN A 543 26.92 7.96 2.58
C ASN A 543 26.84 7.64 4.08
N ALA A 544 26.09 6.58 4.42
CA ALA A 544 25.72 6.25 5.80
C ALA A 544 26.44 5.03 6.39
N MET A 545 27.07 4.20 5.55
CA MET A 545 27.72 2.94 5.94
C MET A 545 29.25 3.04 5.73
N PRO A 546 30.10 2.59 6.68
CA PRO A 546 31.56 2.56 6.50
C PRO A 546 31.98 1.63 5.36
N GLU A 547 33.03 2.00 4.63
CA GLU A 547 33.53 1.26 3.45
C GLU A 547 33.89 -0.21 3.74
N GLY A 548 34.45 -0.50 4.92
CA GLY A 548 34.72 -1.88 5.33
C GLY A 548 33.44 -2.72 5.50
N LEU A 549 32.35 -2.12 6.01
CA LEU A 549 31.06 -2.80 6.15
C LEU A 549 30.29 -2.88 4.82
N MET A 550 30.39 -1.84 3.97
CA MET A 550 29.93 -1.89 2.58
C MET A 550 30.57 -3.08 1.85
N THR A 551 31.90 -3.21 1.97
CA THR A 551 32.66 -4.29 1.34
C THR A 551 32.25 -5.64 1.91
N LEU A 552 32.21 -5.80 3.24
CA LEU A 552 31.78 -7.03 3.91
C LEU A 552 30.36 -7.47 3.50
N LEU A 553 29.41 -6.53 3.42
CA LEU A 553 28.03 -6.82 3.01
C LEU A 553 27.95 -7.23 1.53
N PHE A 554 28.42 -6.39 0.61
CA PHE A 554 28.16 -6.58 -0.81
C PHE A 554 29.08 -7.61 -1.48
N SER A 555 30.35 -7.73 -1.06
CA SER A 555 31.27 -8.73 -1.65
C SER A 555 30.87 -10.19 -1.37
N ASN A 556 30.04 -10.45 -0.35
CA ASN A 556 29.51 -11.79 -0.07
C ASN A 556 28.16 -12.06 -0.75
N ILE A 557 27.40 -11.03 -1.14
CA ILE A 557 26.03 -11.20 -1.71
C ILE A 557 26.02 -11.01 -3.23
N ASP A 558 26.85 -10.13 -3.78
CA ASP A 558 26.89 -9.85 -5.22
C ASP A 558 27.28 -11.08 -6.09
N PRO A 559 28.25 -11.94 -5.70
CA PRO A 559 28.55 -13.16 -6.44
C PRO A 559 27.36 -14.13 -6.48
N ILE A 560 26.66 -14.27 -5.34
CA ILE A 560 25.46 -15.10 -5.21
C ILE A 560 24.35 -14.57 -6.13
N TYR A 561 24.10 -13.25 -6.11
CA TYR A 561 23.08 -12.63 -6.96
C TYR A 561 23.33 -12.84 -8.46
N GLU A 562 24.56 -12.62 -8.95
CA GLU A 562 24.86 -12.84 -10.37
C GLU A 562 24.84 -14.33 -10.77
N PHE A 563 25.24 -15.24 -9.87
CA PHE A 563 25.04 -16.69 -10.08
C PHE A 563 23.57 -17.03 -10.28
N HIS A 564 22.70 -16.63 -9.36
CA HIS A 564 21.26 -16.92 -9.44
C HIS A 564 20.60 -16.23 -10.64
N ARG A 565 21.06 -15.04 -11.02
CA ARG A 565 20.64 -14.31 -12.23
C ARG A 565 21.12 -15.01 -13.52
N GLY A 566 22.13 -15.86 -13.47
CA GLY A 566 22.46 -16.84 -14.49
C GLY A 566 21.49 -18.02 -14.48
N PHE A 567 21.41 -18.72 -13.34
CA PHE A 567 20.60 -19.92 -13.13
C PHE A 567 19.11 -19.75 -13.50
N LEU A 568 18.48 -18.62 -13.13
CA LEU A 568 17.09 -18.32 -13.50
C LEU A 568 16.89 -18.35 -15.03
N LYS A 569 17.86 -17.89 -15.83
CA LYS A 569 17.75 -17.89 -17.29
C LYS A 569 17.76 -19.31 -17.85
N GLU A 570 18.56 -20.21 -17.26
CA GLU A 570 18.60 -21.63 -17.63
C GLU A 570 17.28 -22.33 -17.28
N LEU A 571 16.71 -22.04 -16.11
CA LEU A 571 15.38 -22.51 -15.71
C LEU A 571 14.28 -22.00 -16.66
N ASP A 572 14.25 -20.70 -16.97
CA ASP A 572 13.23 -20.11 -17.83
C ASP A 572 13.33 -20.64 -19.28
N GLN A 573 14.56 -20.78 -19.81
CA GLN A 573 14.80 -21.40 -21.11
C GLN A 573 14.34 -22.86 -21.12
N ARG A 574 14.65 -23.64 -20.08
CA ARG A 574 14.25 -25.06 -20.01
C ARG A 574 12.73 -25.22 -19.96
N LEU A 575 12.05 -24.46 -19.11
CA LEU A 575 10.59 -24.55 -18.98
C LEU A 575 9.86 -24.03 -20.23
N ALA A 576 10.40 -23.02 -20.92
CA ALA A 576 9.86 -22.55 -22.21
C ALA A 576 10.00 -23.58 -23.35
N LEU A 577 11.08 -24.36 -23.35
CA LEU A 577 11.28 -25.49 -24.26
C LEU A 577 10.38 -26.68 -23.91
N TRP A 578 10.23 -27.01 -22.63
CA TRP A 578 9.31 -28.06 -22.14
C TRP A 578 7.86 -27.74 -22.54
N GLU A 579 7.45 -26.48 -22.43
CA GLU A 579 6.14 -26.01 -22.89
C GLU A 579 5.99 -25.96 -24.43
N GLY A 580 7.03 -26.18 -25.22
CA GLY A 580 6.94 -26.11 -26.68
C GLY A 580 6.37 -24.78 -27.17
N ARG A 581 6.94 -23.64 -26.72
CA ARG A 581 6.56 -22.29 -27.18
C ARG A 581 7.44 -21.77 -28.32
N SER A 582 8.55 -22.44 -28.60
CA SER A 582 9.42 -22.19 -29.76
C SER A 582 8.87 -22.86 -31.02
N ASN A 583 8.98 -22.20 -32.19
CA ASN A 583 8.54 -22.70 -33.50
C ASN A 583 9.45 -23.83 -34.06
N ALA A 584 9.93 -24.73 -33.21
CA ALA A 584 10.92 -25.73 -33.53
C ALA A 584 10.29 -27.13 -33.52
N HIS A 585 10.22 -27.78 -34.68
CA HIS A 585 9.95 -29.23 -34.80
C HIS A 585 11.17 -30.09 -34.36
N VAL A 586 11.97 -29.58 -33.42
CA VAL A 586 13.13 -30.26 -32.86
C VAL A 586 12.63 -31.24 -31.81
N LYS A 587 12.71 -32.54 -32.11
CA LYS A 587 12.60 -33.64 -31.13
C LYS A 587 13.83 -33.62 -30.22
N GLY A 588 13.92 -32.59 -29.38
CA GLY A 588 14.97 -32.41 -28.40
C GLY A 588 14.49 -32.80 -27.00
N ASP A 589 15.41 -33.37 -26.24
CA ASP A 589 15.14 -34.12 -25.01
C ASP A 589 14.96 -33.20 -23.77
N TYR A 590 14.10 -32.19 -23.92
CA TYR A 590 13.95 -31.06 -22.99
C TYR A 590 12.91 -31.27 -21.87
N GLN A 591 12.24 -32.43 -21.83
CA GLN A 591 11.25 -32.75 -20.79
C GLN A 591 11.91 -33.31 -19.52
N ARG A 592 12.86 -32.54 -18.97
CA ARG A 592 13.63 -32.89 -17.76
C ARG A 592 14.15 -31.63 -17.06
N ILE A 593 14.62 -31.74 -15.81
CA ILE A 593 15.22 -30.59 -15.07
C ILE A 593 16.49 -30.95 -14.29
N GLY A 594 16.75 -32.23 -14.02
CA GLY A 594 17.86 -32.71 -13.21
C GLY A 594 19.22 -32.27 -13.72
N ASP A 595 19.49 -32.32 -15.02
CA ASP A 595 20.77 -31.86 -15.60
C ASP A 595 21.07 -30.37 -15.34
N VAL A 596 20.04 -29.52 -15.37
CA VAL A 596 20.16 -28.10 -15.02
C VAL A 596 20.36 -27.94 -13.51
N MET A 597 19.66 -28.74 -12.69
CA MET A 597 19.85 -28.73 -11.23
C MET A 597 21.25 -29.19 -10.85
N LEU A 598 21.70 -30.37 -11.30
CA LEU A 598 23.00 -30.97 -10.99
C LEU A 598 24.15 -30.02 -11.27
N LYS A 599 24.23 -29.52 -12.52
CA LYS A 599 25.24 -28.52 -12.93
C LYS A 599 25.31 -27.33 -11.96
N ASN A 600 24.15 -26.78 -11.60
CA ASN A 600 24.08 -25.57 -10.79
C ASN A 600 24.24 -25.85 -9.27
N MET A 601 23.86 -27.04 -8.77
CA MET A 601 24.12 -27.45 -7.38
C MET A 601 25.61 -27.74 -7.16
N CYS A 602 26.30 -28.36 -8.12
CA CYS A 602 27.76 -28.50 -8.07
C CYS A 602 28.45 -27.13 -8.05
N ALA A 603 28.06 -26.20 -8.93
CA ALA A 603 28.62 -24.85 -8.96
C ALA A 603 28.36 -24.06 -7.66
N LEU A 604 27.22 -24.27 -6.99
CA LEU A 604 26.91 -23.64 -5.70
C LEU A 604 27.89 -23.99 -4.58
N LYS A 605 28.63 -25.11 -4.66
CA LYS A 605 29.65 -25.47 -3.66
C LYS A 605 30.73 -24.40 -3.51
N GLU A 606 31.12 -23.74 -4.60
CA GLU A 606 32.13 -22.66 -4.59
C GLU A 606 31.68 -21.45 -3.74
N PHE A 607 30.37 -21.19 -3.69
CA PHE A 607 29.79 -20.03 -2.99
C PHE A 607 29.62 -20.23 -1.48
N THR A 608 29.87 -21.44 -0.96
CA THR A 608 29.75 -21.77 0.47
C THR A 608 30.60 -20.86 1.36
N SER A 609 31.76 -20.42 0.86
CA SER A 609 32.69 -19.51 1.56
C SER A 609 32.11 -18.10 1.80
N TYR A 610 31.24 -17.62 0.92
CA TYR A 610 30.50 -16.36 1.12
C TYR A 610 29.35 -16.57 2.12
N LEU A 611 28.58 -17.64 1.96
CA LEU A 611 27.44 -17.99 2.82
C LEU A 611 27.84 -18.16 4.30
N GLN A 612 29.03 -18.72 4.57
CA GLN A 612 29.57 -18.84 5.93
C GLN A 612 29.78 -17.48 6.63
N LYS A 613 30.01 -16.40 5.88
CA LYS A 613 30.21 -15.05 6.41
C LYS A 613 28.90 -14.28 6.68
N HIS A 614 27.73 -14.83 6.37
CA HIS A 614 26.46 -14.13 6.61
C HIS A 614 26.23 -13.82 8.10
N ASP A 615 26.79 -14.65 8.99
CA ASP A 615 26.80 -14.43 10.44
C ASP A 615 27.60 -13.19 10.87
N GLU A 616 28.78 -13.01 10.27
CA GLU A 616 29.64 -11.83 10.44
C GLU A 616 28.96 -10.58 9.87
N VAL A 617 28.43 -10.68 8.64
CA VAL A 617 27.68 -9.61 7.96
C VAL A 617 26.51 -9.11 8.81
N LEU A 618 25.65 -10.01 9.28
CA LEU A 618 24.47 -9.65 10.08
C LEU A 618 24.87 -9.08 11.46
N THR A 619 25.88 -9.67 12.09
CA THR A 619 26.40 -9.22 13.40
C THR A 619 27.02 -7.83 13.33
N GLU A 620 27.88 -7.57 12.34
CA GLU A 620 28.52 -6.25 12.16
C GLU A 620 27.54 -5.18 11.65
N LEU A 621 26.54 -5.55 10.84
CA LEU A 621 25.47 -4.63 10.45
C LEU A 621 24.64 -4.17 11.66
N GLU A 622 24.28 -5.08 12.57
CA GLU A 622 23.55 -4.76 13.80
C GLU A 622 24.40 -3.90 14.76
N LYS A 623 25.67 -4.28 14.99
CA LYS A 623 26.64 -3.50 15.80
C LYS A 623 26.83 -2.09 15.24
N ALA A 624 27.04 -1.97 13.92
CA ALA A 624 27.22 -0.69 13.26
C ALA A 624 25.96 0.16 13.31
N SER A 625 24.78 -0.43 13.14
CA SER A 625 23.50 0.29 13.23
C SER A 625 23.24 0.84 14.64
N LYS A 626 23.59 0.10 15.70
CA LYS A 626 23.53 0.60 17.09
C LYS A 626 24.54 1.73 17.37
N ARG A 627 25.72 1.69 16.74
CA ARG A 627 26.80 2.67 16.95
C ARG A 627 26.64 3.94 16.11
N LEU A 628 26.10 3.83 14.90
CA LEU A 628 26.09 4.89 13.89
C LEU A 628 24.66 5.39 13.64
N LYS A 629 24.24 6.42 14.38
CA LYS A 629 22.89 7.03 14.27
C LYS A 629 22.46 7.34 12.82
N LYS A 630 23.40 7.70 11.94
CA LYS A 630 23.13 7.94 10.51
C LYS A 630 22.72 6.66 9.77
N LEU A 631 23.42 5.55 10.03
CA LEU A 631 23.05 4.22 9.51
C LEU A 631 21.73 3.75 10.13
N GLU A 632 21.54 3.97 11.43
CA GLU A 632 20.29 3.66 12.15
C GLU A 632 19.06 4.33 11.51
N THR A 633 19.16 5.62 11.17
CA THR A 633 18.11 6.36 10.47
C THR A 633 17.86 5.78 9.07
N VAL A 634 18.89 5.60 8.25
CA VAL A 634 18.74 5.06 6.88
C VAL A 634 18.17 3.64 6.90
N TYR A 635 18.59 2.79 7.84
CA TYR A 635 18.03 1.46 8.06
C TYR A 635 16.54 1.53 8.39
N LYS A 636 16.15 2.37 9.37
CA LYS A 636 14.75 2.56 9.78
C LYS A 636 13.88 3.13 8.66
N GLU A 637 14.39 4.09 7.88
CA GLU A 637 13.67 4.67 6.73
C GLU A 637 13.56 3.69 5.56
N PHE A 638 14.56 2.82 5.36
CA PHE A 638 14.52 1.79 4.32
C PHE A 638 13.44 0.72 4.60
N GLU A 639 13.30 0.27 5.85
CA GLU A 639 12.21 -0.65 6.26
C GLU A 639 10.79 -0.06 6.14
N LEU A 640 10.65 1.26 5.94
CA LEU A 640 9.36 1.90 5.64
C LEU A 640 9.06 1.96 4.13
N GLN A 641 10.00 1.56 3.27
CA GLN A 641 9.81 1.53 1.82
C GLN A 641 9.06 0.26 1.38
N LYS A 642 8.18 0.39 0.38
CA LYS A 642 7.32 -0.72 -0.08
C LYS A 642 8.09 -1.94 -0.62
N VAL A 643 9.33 -1.75 -1.06
CA VAL A 643 10.23 -2.81 -1.53
C VAL A 643 10.76 -3.65 -0.36
N CYS A 644 10.96 -3.06 0.82
CA CYS A 644 11.35 -3.76 2.04
C CYS A 644 10.09 -4.36 2.70
N TYR A 645 9.47 -5.35 2.04
CA TYR A 645 8.19 -5.92 2.45
C TYR A 645 8.27 -6.91 3.64
N LEU A 646 9.48 -7.18 4.12
CA LEU A 646 9.87 -7.91 5.33
C LEU A 646 10.91 -7.07 6.11
N PRO A 647 11.21 -7.37 7.38
CA PRO A 647 12.35 -6.75 8.09
C PRO A 647 13.66 -6.96 7.31
N LEU A 648 14.54 -5.95 7.31
CA LEU A 648 15.72 -5.97 6.44
C LEU A 648 16.65 -7.16 6.74
N ASN A 649 16.85 -7.47 8.02
CA ASN A 649 17.65 -8.63 8.44
C ASN A 649 17.13 -9.96 7.87
N THR A 650 15.82 -10.13 7.64
CA THR A 650 15.24 -11.37 7.09
C THR A 650 15.73 -11.66 5.66
N PHE A 651 16.07 -10.64 4.87
CA PHE A 651 16.61 -10.84 3.51
C PHE A 651 18.04 -11.42 3.52
N LEU A 652 18.83 -11.20 4.58
CA LEU A 652 20.19 -11.75 4.72
C LEU A 652 20.22 -13.26 4.96
N LEU A 653 19.11 -13.83 5.47
CA LEU A 653 18.94 -15.27 5.71
C LEU A 653 18.53 -16.03 4.43
N LYS A 654 17.88 -15.33 3.48
CA LYS A 654 17.30 -15.92 2.26
C LYS A 654 18.26 -16.81 1.47
N PRO A 655 19.57 -16.49 1.31
CA PRO A 655 20.46 -17.34 0.52
C PRO A 655 20.72 -18.72 1.12
N ILE A 656 20.86 -18.83 2.44
CA ILE A 656 21.02 -20.14 3.11
C ILE A 656 19.68 -20.89 3.12
N GLN A 657 18.57 -20.18 3.36
CA GLN A 657 17.22 -20.76 3.26
C GLN A 657 16.89 -21.28 1.84
N ARG A 658 17.42 -20.65 0.79
CA ARG A 658 17.21 -21.09 -0.60
C ARG A 658 17.79 -22.47 -0.87
N LEU A 659 18.97 -22.79 -0.30
CA LEU A 659 19.57 -24.12 -0.40
C LEU A 659 18.71 -25.20 0.26
N MET A 660 18.14 -24.91 1.44
CA MET A 660 17.19 -25.81 2.10
C MET A 660 15.97 -26.06 1.20
N HIS A 661 15.47 -25.01 0.53
CA HIS A 661 14.35 -25.12 -0.38
C HIS A 661 14.67 -25.94 -1.66
N TYR A 662 15.89 -25.84 -2.21
CA TYR A 662 16.32 -26.73 -3.31
C TYR A 662 16.35 -28.19 -2.90
N LYS A 663 16.91 -28.51 -1.72
CA LYS A 663 16.89 -29.87 -1.15
C LYS A 663 15.45 -30.38 -1.07
N LEU A 664 14.53 -29.60 -0.49
CA LEU A 664 13.12 -29.98 -0.35
C LEU A 664 12.40 -30.19 -1.70
N ILE A 665 12.68 -29.39 -2.74
CA ILE A 665 12.09 -29.63 -4.07
C ILE A 665 12.72 -30.86 -4.75
N LEU A 666 14.04 -31.02 -4.69
CA LEU A 666 14.75 -32.15 -5.29
C LEU A 666 14.35 -33.49 -4.64
N GLU A 667 14.16 -33.52 -3.32
CA GLU A 667 13.58 -34.68 -2.63
C GLU A 667 12.22 -35.09 -3.22
N ARG A 668 11.36 -34.12 -3.58
CA ARG A 668 10.04 -34.37 -4.15
C ARG A 668 10.12 -34.82 -5.62
N LEU A 669 11.11 -34.36 -6.39
CA LEU A 669 11.39 -34.89 -7.73
C LEU A 669 11.86 -36.35 -7.65
N CYS A 670 12.82 -36.65 -6.78
CA CYS A 670 13.32 -38.02 -6.55
C CYS A 670 12.25 -38.97 -5.98
N LYS A 671 11.25 -38.45 -5.24
CA LYS A 671 10.06 -39.21 -4.78
C LYS A 671 8.99 -39.41 -5.87
N HIS A 672 9.01 -38.63 -6.96
CA HIS A 672 8.07 -38.73 -8.08
C HIS A 672 8.62 -39.58 -9.23
N TYR A 673 9.90 -39.44 -9.55
CA TYR A 673 10.55 -40.23 -10.60
C TYR A 673 10.82 -41.67 -10.14
N SER A 674 10.56 -42.64 -11.03
CA SER A 674 11.01 -44.02 -10.83
C SER A 674 12.52 -44.14 -11.07
N PRO A 675 13.22 -45.13 -10.48
CA PRO A 675 14.65 -45.34 -10.72
C PRO A 675 15.05 -45.66 -12.17
N ALA A 676 14.08 -45.96 -13.05
CA ALA A 676 14.31 -46.14 -14.49
C ALA A 676 14.12 -44.84 -15.29
N HIS A 677 13.78 -43.72 -14.64
CA HIS A 677 13.58 -42.44 -15.31
C HIS A 677 14.91 -41.72 -15.55
N ARG A 678 15.15 -41.30 -16.79
CA ARG A 678 16.35 -40.57 -17.27
C ARG A 678 16.78 -39.31 -16.49
N ASP A 679 15.92 -38.76 -15.64
CA ASP A 679 16.17 -37.56 -14.83
C ASP A 679 16.33 -37.89 -13.33
N TYR A 680 16.18 -39.18 -12.96
CA TYR A 680 16.27 -39.65 -11.58
C TYR A 680 17.69 -39.53 -11.04
N ASP A 681 18.69 -40.05 -11.75
CA ASP A 681 20.09 -40.00 -11.31
C ASP A 681 20.63 -38.55 -11.32
N ASP A 682 20.30 -37.77 -12.35
CA ASP A 682 20.61 -36.33 -12.42
C ASP A 682 20.04 -35.59 -11.17
N CYS A 683 18.75 -35.79 -10.84
CA CYS A 683 18.13 -35.20 -9.65
C CYS A 683 18.67 -35.75 -8.32
N LYS A 684 19.05 -37.03 -8.27
CA LYS A 684 19.54 -37.70 -7.06
C LYS A 684 20.96 -37.24 -6.69
N GLU A 685 21.84 -37.09 -7.66
CA GLU A 685 23.15 -36.49 -7.42
C GLU A 685 23.00 -34.98 -7.14
N ALA A 686 22.12 -34.25 -7.83
CA ALA A 686 21.83 -32.85 -7.48
C ALA A 686 21.33 -32.69 -6.03
N LEU A 687 20.48 -33.62 -5.56
CA LEU A 687 19.99 -33.66 -4.19
C LEU A 687 21.13 -33.91 -3.19
N LYS A 688 22.01 -34.87 -3.47
CA LYS A 688 23.20 -35.18 -2.66
C LYS A 688 24.13 -33.96 -2.55
N GLU A 689 24.43 -33.31 -3.67
CA GLU A 689 25.28 -32.12 -3.73
C GLU A 689 24.74 -30.97 -2.86
N VAL A 690 23.44 -30.66 -2.95
CA VAL A 690 22.85 -29.59 -2.12
C VAL A 690 22.61 -30.02 -0.67
N ALA A 691 22.36 -31.31 -0.40
CA ALA A 691 22.23 -31.83 0.95
C ALA A 691 23.55 -31.76 1.74
N GLU A 692 24.69 -31.91 1.08
CA GLU A 692 26.02 -31.71 1.67
C GLU A 692 26.21 -30.25 2.13
N ILE A 693 26.01 -29.28 1.22
CA ILE A 693 26.10 -27.84 1.53
C ILE A 693 25.10 -27.45 2.64
N ALA A 694 23.86 -27.95 2.55
CA ALA A 694 22.83 -27.72 3.55
C ALA A 694 23.26 -28.23 4.93
N THR A 695 23.82 -29.44 5.02
CA THR A 695 24.31 -30.02 6.28
C THR A 695 25.47 -29.19 6.86
N GLN A 696 26.37 -28.69 6.01
CA GLN A 696 27.48 -27.83 6.43
C GLN A 696 27.02 -26.47 6.97
N LEU A 697 25.93 -25.90 6.44
CA LEU A 697 25.42 -24.58 6.83
C LEU A 697 24.31 -24.61 7.89
N GLN A 698 23.77 -25.78 8.23
CA GLN A 698 22.59 -25.94 9.10
C GLN A 698 22.73 -25.25 10.47
N SER A 699 23.90 -25.36 11.11
CA SER A 699 24.18 -24.73 12.42
C SER A 699 24.29 -23.21 12.33
N SER A 700 24.85 -22.69 11.23
CA SER A 700 24.90 -21.26 10.94
C SER A 700 23.49 -20.71 10.71
N LEU A 701 22.65 -21.43 9.95
CA LEU A 701 21.24 -21.03 9.72
C LEU A 701 20.45 -20.92 11.03
N ILE A 702 20.54 -21.91 11.92
CA ILE A 702 19.83 -21.89 13.21
C ILE A 702 20.27 -20.69 14.07
N ARG A 703 21.58 -20.42 14.13
CA ARG A 703 22.12 -19.26 14.87
C ARG A 703 21.66 -17.93 14.25
N LEU A 704 21.68 -17.82 12.92
CA LEU A 704 21.20 -16.65 12.17
C LEU A 704 19.71 -16.39 12.35
N GLU A 705 18.86 -17.43 12.27
CA GLU A 705 17.42 -17.31 12.49
C GLU A 705 17.10 -16.85 13.92
N ASN A 706 17.76 -17.43 14.93
CA ASN A 706 17.61 -16.98 16.31
C ASN A 706 18.10 -15.53 16.51
N PHE A 707 19.27 -15.17 15.98
CA PHE A 707 19.81 -13.81 16.09
C PHE A 707 18.93 -12.77 15.36
N GLN A 708 18.36 -13.11 14.19
CA GLN A 708 17.38 -12.26 13.51
C GLN A 708 16.15 -12.04 14.38
N LYS A 709 15.61 -13.10 14.99
CA LYS A 709 14.42 -12.99 15.85
C LYS A 709 14.70 -12.18 17.12
N LEU A 710 15.84 -12.38 17.78
CA LEU A 710 16.22 -11.60 18.96
C LEU A 710 16.47 -10.12 18.64
N THR A 711 17.07 -9.79 17.49
CA THR A 711 17.25 -8.39 17.03
C THR A 711 15.92 -7.73 16.64
N GLU A 712 15.00 -8.46 16.02
CA GLU A 712 13.62 -7.97 15.76
C GLU A 712 12.89 -7.67 17.08
N LEU A 713 12.89 -8.61 18.04
CA LEU A 713 12.25 -8.44 19.34
C LEU A 713 12.87 -7.30 20.16
N GLN A 714 14.20 -7.12 20.12
CA GLN A 714 14.89 -6.01 20.79
C GLN A 714 14.48 -4.62 20.24
N ARG A 715 13.96 -4.55 19.01
CA ARG A 715 13.47 -3.31 18.38
C ARG A 715 11.96 -3.07 18.63
N ASP A 716 11.19 -4.13 18.87
CA ASP A 716 9.73 -4.08 19.08
C ASP A 716 9.34 -3.95 20.57
N LEU A 717 10.23 -4.31 21.49
CA LEU A 717 10.03 -4.23 22.94
C LEU A 717 10.67 -2.98 23.56
N ILE A 718 9.96 -2.34 24.50
CA ILE A 718 10.42 -1.18 25.29
C ILE A 718 10.60 -1.60 26.74
N GLY A 719 11.69 -1.18 27.39
CA GLY A 719 11.97 -1.48 28.79
C GLY A 719 12.68 -2.81 29.02
N ILE A 720 13.34 -3.35 27.99
CA ILE A 720 14.33 -4.43 28.12
C ILE A 720 15.53 -4.09 27.23
N GLU A 721 16.74 -4.18 27.80
CA GLU A 721 18.00 -4.01 27.08
C GLU A 721 18.76 -5.34 27.07
N ASN A 722 19.67 -5.50 26.11
CA ASN A 722 20.52 -6.70 25.98
C ASN A 722 19.72 -8.03 25.87
N LEU A 723 18.57 -7.97 25.18
CA LEU A 723 17.80 -9.16 24.81
C LEU A 723 18.60 -10.09 23.88
N THR A 724 19.43 -9.50 23.01
CA THR A 724 20.44 -10.20 22.21
C THR A 724 21.65 -10.58 23.08
N ALA A 725 21.58 -11.74 23.75
CA ALA A 725 22.66 -12.28 24.59
C ALA A 725 23.20 -13.63 24.04
N PRO A 726 24.49 -13.95 24.20
CA PRO A 726 25.03 -15.26 23.84
C PRO A 726 24.31 -16.39 24.58
N GLY A 727 23.94 -17.46 23.87
CA GLY A 727 23.25 -18.62 24.44
C GLY A 727 21.75 -18.43 24.74
N ARG A 728 21.20 -17.21 24.60
CA ARG A 728 19.74 -17.03 24.63
C ARG A 728 19.13 -17.48 23.31
N GLU A 729 18.08 -18.27 23.39
CA GLU A 729 17.30 -18.74 22.25
C GLU A 729 15.84 -18.29 22.39
N PHE A 730 15.22 -17.87 21.28
CA PHE A 730 13.79 -17.62 21.23
C PHE A 730 13.00 -18.93 21.08
N ILE A 731 11.94 -19.10 21.87
CA ILE A 731 11.11 -20.31 21.86
C ILE A 731 9.70 -20.01 21.36
N ARG A 732 8.98 -19.06 21.98
CA ARG A 732 7.58 -18.73 21.62
C ARG A 732 7.23 -17.27 21.90
N GLU A 733 6.53 -16.62 20.98
CA GLU A 733 5.82 -15.36 21.20
C GLU A 733 4.31 -15.60 21.12
N GLY A 734 3.52 -14.86 21.89
CA GLY A 734 2.08 -14.93 21.72
C GLY A 734 1.29 -14.18 22.77
N CYS A 735 -0.02 -14.31 22.67
CA CYS A 735 -0.95 -13.56 23.51
C CYS A 735 -1.71 -14.49 24.46
N LEU A 736 -1.67 -14.16 25.76
CA LEU A 736 -2.41 -14.83 26.84
C LEU A 736 -3.12 -13.77 27.71
N TYR A 737 -4.05 -14.22 28.54
CA TYR A 737 -4.77 -13.39 29.49
C TYR A 737 -4.21 -13.59 30.90
N LYS A 738 -3.46 -12.62 31.43
CA LYS A 738 -3.03 -12.63 32.83
C LYS A 738 -4.23 -12.33 33.74
N LEU A 739 -4.47 -13.17 34.75
CA LEU A 739 -5.46 -12.89 35.79
C LEU A 739 -4.97 -11.77 36.71
N THR A 740 -5.86 -10.85 37.08
CA THR A 740 -5.58 -9.71 37.96
C THR A 740 -6.78 -9.46 38.88
N LYS A 741 -6.61 -8.61 39.91
CA LYS A 741 -7.73 -8.12 40.74
C LYS A 741 -8.86 -7.45 39.94
N LYS A 742 -8.57 -6.98 38.71
CA LYS A 742 -9.52 -6.40 37.75
C LYS A 742 -9.97 -7.40 36.67
N GLY A 743 -9.91 -8.69 36.96
CA GLY A 743 -10.24 -9.79 36.05
C GLY A 743 -9.10 -10.15 35.07
N LEU A 744 -9.45 -10.94 34.04
CA LEU A 744 -8.53 -11.35 32.97
C LEU A 744 -8.11 -10.15 32.11
N GLN A 745 -6.80 -9.95 31.94
CA GLN A 745 -6.26 -8.92 31.07
C GLN A 745 -5.32 -9.49 30.01
N GLN A 746 -5.60 -9.18 28.74
CA GLN A 746 -4.75 -9.51 27.61
C GLN A 746 -3.34 -8.93 27.79
N ARG A 747 -2.31 -9.74 27.50
CA ARG A 747 -0.87 -9.39 27.48
C ARG A 747 -0.15 -10.16 26.35
N MET A 748 0.99 -9.63 25.90
CA MET A 748 1.95 -10.44 25.15
C MET A 748 2.91 -11.12 26.13
N PHE A 749 3.30 -12.34 25.77
CA PHE A 749 4.28 -13.17 26.45
C PHE A 749 5.36 -13.61 25.45
N PHE A 750 6.60 -13.69 25.91
CA PHE A 750 7.76 -14.11 25.10
C PHE A 750 8.61 -15.08 25.94
N LEU A 751 8.67 -16.33 25.50
CA LEU A 751 9.47 -17.39 26.11
C LEU A 751 10.81 -17.50 25.39
N PHE A 752 11.88 -17.47 26.18
CA PHE A 752 13.27 -17.68 25.77
C PHE A 752 13.86 -18.87 26.56
N SER A 753 15.06 -19.33 26.19
CA SER A 753 15.74 -20.44 26.88
C SER A 753 16.09 -20.18 28.35
N ASP A 754 16.13 -18.91 28.80
CA ASP A 754 16.48 -18.51 30.17
C ASP A 754 15.33 -17.84 30.95
N MET A 755 14.37 -17.21 30.26
CA MET A 755 13.30 -16.42 30.90
C MET A 755 11.97 -16.41 30.14
N LEU A 756 10.89 -16.12 30.87
CA LEU A 756 9.60 -15.71 30.35
C LEU A 756 9.40 -14.20 30.58
N LEU A 757 9.34 -13.41 29.51
CA LEU A 757 8.95 -12.00 29.55
C LEU A 757 7.46 -11.82 29.32
N TYR A 758 6.86 -10.80 29.94
CA TYR A 758 5.50 -10.37 29.62
C TYR A 758 5.27 -8.86 29.73
N THR A 759 4.27 -8.36 29.00
CA THR A 759 4.10 -6.92 28.74
C THR A 759 3.18 -6.20 29.72
N SER A 760 3.13 -4.87 29.57
CA SER A 760 2.06 -4.01 30.03
C SER A 760 0.79 -4.20 29.18
N LYS A 761 -0.31 -3.52 29.55
CA LYS A 761 -1.58 -3.57 28.81
C LYS A 761 -1.48 -2.76 27.51
N GLY A 762 -1.80 -3.37 26.38
CA GLY A 762 -1.90 -2.67 25.09
C GLY A 762 -0.56 -2.44 24.39
N VAL A 763 -0.60 -1.57 23.39
CA VAL A 763 0.51 -1.19 22.51
C VAL A 763 0.74 0.32 22.68
N THR A 764 2.00 0.79 22.61
CA THR A 764 2.32 2.22 22.66
C THR A 764 1.85 2.98 21.42
N ALA A 765 1.81 4.31 21.51
CA ALA A 765 1.56 5.18 20.35
C ALA A 765 2.55 4.98 19.19
N THR A 766 3.77 4.50 19.49
CA THR A 766 4.82 4.13 18.52
C THR A 766 4.65 2.73 17.91
N ASN A 767 3.57 2.01 18.25
CA ASN A 767 3.32 0.63 17.84
C ASN A 767 4.45 -0.34 18.26
N GLN A 768 4.75 -0.32 19.56
CA GLN A 768 5.71 -1.19 20.27
C GLN A 768 5.09 -1.68 21.59
N PHE A 769 5.68 -2.68 22.24
CA PHE A 769 5.17 -3.23 23.50
C PHE A 769 6.09 -2.93 24.69
N LYS A 770 5.58 -2.29 25.75
CA LYS A 770 6.33 -2.06 26.98
C LYS A 770 6.36 -3.33 27.84
N VAL A 771 7.54 -3.82 28.20
CA VAL A 771 7.73 -4.93 29.17
C VAL A 771 7.22 -4.52 30.56
N HIS A 772 6.67 -5.47 31.31
CA HIS A 772 6.18 -5.25 32.68
C HIS A 772 6.82 -6.21 33.70
N GLY A 773 7.22 -7.41 33.26
CA GLY A 773 7.90 -8.36 34.12
C GLY A 773 8.71 -9.38 33.34
N GLN A 774 9.75 -9.87 34.01
CA GLN A 774 10.57 -11.00 33.61
C GLN A 774 10.47 -12.06 34.71
N LEU A 775 10.40 -13.34 34.33
CA LEU A 775 10.40 -14.48 35.24
C LEU A 775 11.50 -15.45 34.79
N PRO A 776 12.55 -15.69 35.58
CA PRO A 776 13.54 -16.72 35.28
C PRO A 776 12.89 -18.10 35.22
N LEU A 777 13.33 -18.95 34.29
CA LEU A 777 12.86 -20.35 34.20
C LEU A 777 13.49 -21.25 35.27
N HIS A 778 14.63 -20.85 35.85
CA HIS A 778 15.22 -21.56 36.98
C HIS A 778 14.25 -21.55 38.19
N GLY A 779 13.92 -22.74 38.70
CA GLY A 779 12.94 -22.90 39.77
C GLY A 779 11.49 -22.57 39.38
N MET A 780 11.19 -22.47 38.08
CA MET A 780 9.81 -22.31 37.62
C MET A 780 9.06 -23.65 37.62
N ILE A 781 7.78 -23.63 38.01
CA ILE A 781 6.84 -24.75 37.96
C ILE A 781 5.56 -24.26 37.26
N VAL A 782 4.93 -25.13 36.47
CA VAL A 782 3.73 -24.81 35.68
C VAL A 782 2.68 -25.90 35.89
N GLU A 783 1.48 -25.51 36.34
CA GLU A 783 0.39 -26.43 36.70
C GLU A 783 -0.94 -26.05 36.00
N GLU A 784 -1.72 -27.03 35.55
CA GLU A 784 -3.07 -26.77 35.02
C GLU A 784 -4.05 -26.49 36.17
N SER A 785 -4.73 -25.34 36.14
CA SER A 785 -5.51 -24.81 37.26
C SER A 785 -6.97 -24.49 36.91
N GLU A 786 -7.53 -25.07 35.82
CA GLU A 786 -8.91 -24.81 35.36
C GLU A 786 -9.95 -24.93 36.50
N ASN A 787 -9.77 -25.92 37.39
CA ASN A 787 -10.68 -26.21 38.51
C ASN A 787 -10.56 -25.23 39.70
N GLU A 788 -9.38 -24.66 39.94
CA GLU A 788 -9.11 -23.83 41.13
C GLU A 788 -9.67 -22.42 40.96
N TRP A 789 -9.44 -21.82 39.79
CA TRP A 789 -9.79 -20.43 39.51
C TRP A 789 -11.14 -20.27 38.82
N SER A 790 -11.79 -21.38 38.44
CA SER A 790 -13.02 -21.41 37.63
C SER A 790 -12.89 -20.64 36.30
N VAL A 791 -11.67 -20.55 35.77
CA VAL A 791 -11.36 -19.91 34.48
C VAL A 791 -11.05 -21.01 33.46
N PRO A 792 -11.72 -21.04 32.29
CA PRO A 792 -11.40 -22.02 31.26
C PRO A 792 -9.99 -21.77 30.70
N HIS A 793 -9.26 -22.85 30.48
CA HIS A 793 -7.96 -22.89 29.83
C HIS A 793 -6.88 -22.06 30.57
N CYS A 794 -6.93 -22.07 31.90
CA CYS A 794 -5.94 -21.41 32.75
C CYS A 794 -4.95 -22.38 33.42
N PHE A 795 -3.74 -21.87 33.58
CA PHE A 795 -2.63 -22.53 34.26
C PHE A 795 -1.90 -21.53 35.15
N THR A 796 -1.32 -22.03 36.24
CA THR A 796 -0.54 -21.24 37.17
C THR A 796 0.95 -21.41 36.88
N ILE A 797 1.67 -20.29 36.79
CA ILE A 797 3.12 -20.23 36.67
C ILE A 797 3.67 -19.75 38.00
N TYR A 798 4.35 -20.65 38.72
CA TYR A 798 5.11 -20.32 39.92
C TYR A 798 6.55 -20.08 39.51
N SER A 799 7.11 -18.92 39.84
CA SER A 799 8.55 -18.64 39.72
C SER A 799 9.04 -18.13 41.07
N ALA A 800 10.32 -18.36 41.39
CA ALA A 800 10.92 -18.05 42.69
C ALA A 800 10.72 -16.60 43.19
N GLN A 801 10.39 -15.67 42.29
CA GLN A 801 10.11 -14.27 42.62
C GLN A 801 8.61 -13.91 42.62
N ARG A 802 7.77 -14.59 41.83
CA ARG A 802 6.35 -14.23 41.58
C ARG A 802 5.54 -15.44 41.08
N THR A 803 4.32 -15.58 41.57
CA THR A 803 3.30 -16.46 40.97
C THR A 803 2.37 -15.63 40.06
N ILE A 804 2.02 -16.15 38.88
CA ILE A 804 0.98 -15.58 38.01
C ILE A 804 0.05 -16.66 37.47
N VAL A 805 -1.26 -16.38 37.45
CA VAL A 805 -2.25 -17.22 36.76
C VAL A 805 -2.51 -16.63 35.38
N VAL A 806 -2.51 -17.47 34.35
CA VAL A 806 -2.69 -17.07 32.95
C VAL A 806 -3.69 -17.98 32.25
N ALA A 807 -4.49 -17.43 31.33
CA ALA A 807 -5.46 -18.17 30.53
C ALA A 807 -5.20 -18.04 29.03
N ALA A 808 -5.33 -19.15 28.30
CA ALA A 808 -5.18 -19.22 26.86
C ALA A 808 -6.50 -18.96 26.11
N SER A 809 -6.42 -18.73 24.80
CA SER A 809 -7.60 -18.56 23.94
C SER A 809 -8.33 -19.88 23.60
N SER A 810 -7.70 -21.02 23.85
CA SER A 810 -8.24 -22.37 23.65
C SER A 810 -7.39 -23.41 24.39
N LYS A 811 -7.95 -24.61 24.66
CA LYS A 811 -7.18 -25.73 25.23
C LYS A 811 -5.96 -26.15 24.38
N VAL A 812 -6.02 -25.95 23.05
CA VAL A 812 -4.88 -26.24 22.15
C VAL A 812 -3.74 -25.24 22.34
N GLU A 813 -4.04 -23.94 22.47
CA GLU A 813 -3.00 -22.94 22.78
C GLU A 813 -2.49 -23.11 24.22
N MET A 814 -3.34 -23.51 25.19
CA MET A 814 -2.90 -23.84 26.55
C MET A 814 -1.85 -24.96 26.54
N GLY A 815 -2.16 -26.09 25.89
CA GLY A 815 -1.26 -27.24 25.83
C GLY A 815 0.12 -26.90 25.25
N LYS A 816 0.18 -26.08 24.19
CA LYS A 816 1.45 -25.61 23.60
C LYS A 816 2.28 -24.74 24.52
N TRP A 817 1.64 -23.83 25.27
CA TRP A 817 2.37 -22.97 26.20
C TRP A 817 2.94 -23.81 27.35
N ILE A 818 2.19 -24.79 27.86
CA ILE A 818 2.67 -25.70 28.91
C ILE A 818 3.76 -26.65 28.38
N GLU A 819 3.60 -27.20 27.17
CA GLU A 819 4.60 -28.03 26.48
C GLU A 819 5.94 -27.28 26.33
N ASP A 820 5.93 -26.13 25.65
CA ASP A 820 7.15 -25.37 25.38
C ASP A 820 7.75 -24.77 26.69
N LEU A 821 6.94 -24.38 27.69
CA LEU A 821 7.43 -23.93 29.00
C LEU A 821 8.18 -25.05 29.73
N ASN A 822 7.58 -26.24 29.86
CA ASN A 822 8.20 -27.35 30.57
C ASN A 822 9.48 -27.83 29.88
N LEU A 823 9.49 -27.88 28.54
CA LEU A 823 10.70 -28.15 27.76
C LEU A 823 11.80 -27.11 28.01
N ALA A 824 11.47 -25.82 28.01
CA ALA A 824 12.42 -24.74 28.28
C ALA A 824 12.99 -24.80 29.71
N ILE A 825 12.13 -25.06 30.71
CA ILE A 825 12.51 -25.22 32.12
C ILE A 825 13.48 -26.41 32.29
N ASP A 826 13.20 -27.55 31.64
CA ASP A 826 14.08 -28.73 31.72
C ASP A 826 15.39 -28.57 30.93
N MET A 827 15.41 -27.76 29.87
CA MET A 827 16.65 -27.36 29.20
C MET A 827 17.49 -26.44 30.09
N ALA A 828 16.87 -25.46 30.76
CA ALA A 828 17.56 -24.54 31.68
C ALA A 828 18.23 -25.27 32.86
N LYS A 829 17.58 -26.28 33.44
CA LYS A 829 18.18 -27.17 34.45
C LYS A 829 19.46 -27.84 33.93
N LYS A 830 19.39 -28.49 32.75
CA LYS A 830 20.49 -29.26 32.14
C LYS A 830 21.67 -28.39 31.70
N SER A 831 21.43 -27.14 31.27
CA SER A 831 22.52 -26.19 31.02
C SER A 831 23.24 -25.80 32.31
N GLN A 832 22.50 -25.65 33.41
CA GLN A 832 23.07 -25.29 34.70
C GLN A 832 23.89 -26.44 35.31
N GLU A 833 23.38 -27.67 35.28
CA GLU A 833 24.12 -28.87 35.70
C GLU A 833 25.50 -28.96 35.02
N LYS A 834 25.54 -28.76 33.71
CA LYS A 834 26.80 -28.69 32.94
C LYS A 834 27.71 -27.55 33.41
N SER A 835 27.16 -26.37 33.70
CA SER A 835 27.96 -25.24 34.21
C SER A 835 28.53 -25.50 35.62
N SER A 836 27.78 -26.15 36.51
CA SER A 836 28.25 -26.49 37.86
C SER A 836 29.34 -27.58 37.87
N ILE A 837 29.29 -28.53 36.94
CA ILE A 837 30.31 -29.59 36.80
C ILE A 837 31.69 -29.01 36.40
N PHE A 838 31.73 -27.81 35.80
CA PHE A 838 32.97 -27.10 35.46
C PHE A 838 33.40 -26.06 36.51
N LEU A 839 32.75 -25.98 37.68
CA LEU A 839 33.01 -24.95 38.70
C LEU A 839 33.42 -25.49 40.08
N ASP A 840 33.82 -26.76 40.21
CA ASP A 840 34.42 -27.30 41.44
C ASP A 840 35.97 -27.33 41.35
N ALA A 841 36.58 -26.15 41.19
CA ALA A 841 38.04 -25.99 41.09
C ALA A 841 38.55 -24.61 41.53
N GLY A 842 38.25 -24.20 42.77
CA GLY A 842 39.12 -23.31 43.54
C GLY A 842 38.82 -21.80 43.61
N LEU A 843 38.87 -21.31 44.85
CA LEU A 843 39.14 -19.94 45.31
C LEU A 843 38.09 -18.84 45.01
N SER A 844 37.55 -18.33 46.12
CA SER A 844 36.75 -17.11 46.22
C SER A 844 37.57 -15.83 46.13
N ASP A 845 37.00 -14.77 45.55
CA ASP A 845 37.10 -13.43 46.15
C ASP A 845 35.80 -12.61 45.92
N ARG A 846 35.74 -11.40 46.48
CA ARG A 846 34.54 -10.59 46.75
C ARG A 846 34.35 -9.41 45.78
N SER A 847 33.18 -8.78 45.92
CA SER A 847 32.73 -7.52 45.28
C SER A 847 32.38 -7.65 43.78
N ASN A 848 31.33 -6.99 43.26
CA ASN A 848 30.67 -5.78 43.76
C ASN A 848 29.17 -5.91 44.05
N ARG A 849 28.72 -5.28 45.13
CA ARG A 849 27.30 -5.10 45.49
C ARG A 849 26.80 -3.77 44.91
N SER A 850 26.34 -3.77 43.66
CA SER A 850 25.59 -2.62 43.13
C SER A 850 24.14 -2.71 43.61
N SER A 851 23.63 -1.60 44.15
CA SER A 851 22.26 -1.52 44.67
C SER A 851 21.33 -1.01 43.58
N ASP A 852 20.26 -1.75 43.31
CA ASP A 852 18.98 -1.18 42.87
C ASP A 852 17.85 -2.00 43.51
N GLU A 853 17.58 -1.65 44.77
CA GLU A 853 16.48 -2.19 45.56
C GLU A 853 15.15 -1.64 45.02
N VAL A 854 14.53 -2.37 44.09
CA VAL A 854 13.17 -2.05 43.61
C VAL A 854 12.21 -2.23 44.79
N SER A 855 11.84 -1.09 45.38
CA SER A 855 11.09 -1.01 46.63
C SER A 855 9.73 -1.70 46.56
N LEU A 856 9.18 -2.03 47.73
CA LEU A 856 7.83 -2.57 47.91
C LEU A 856 6.75 -1.50 47.63
N GLU A 857 6.69 -1.00 46.40
CA GLU A 857 5.58 -0.17 45.93
C GLU A 857 4.33 -1.03 45.74
N GLN A 858 3.58 -1.12 46.84
CA GLN A 858 2.14 -0.92 46.92
C GLN A 858 1.45 -0.70 45.55
N GLU A 859 0.45 -1.52 45.23
CA GLU A 859 -0.35 -1.39 44.00
C GLU A 859 -1.03 0.00 43.91
N SER A 860 -0.39 0.94 43.23
CA SER A 860 -0.90 2.30 43.02
C SER A 860 -1.99 2.29 41.94
N GLU A 861 -3.20 2.66 42.34
CA GLU A 861 -4.40 2.72 41.48
C GLU A 861 -4.44 3.95 40.55
N ASP A 862 -3.30 4.56 40.23
CA ASP A 862 -3.20 5.81 39.45
C ASP A 862 -2.70 5.59 38.02
N ASP A 863 -3.59 5.06 37.19
CA ASP A 863 -3.50 5.13 35.72
C ASP A 863 -4.82 5.67 35.12
N MET A 864 -5.51 6.51 35.90
CA MET A 864 -6.86 7.02 35.62
C MET A 864 -6.87 8.26 34.70
N ASN A 865 -6.06 8.23 33.63
CA ASN A 865 -6.10 9.31 32.62
C ASN A 865 -5.92 8.86 31.15
N SER A 866 -6.09 7.57 30.84
CA SER A 866 -6.21 7.09 29.44
C SER A 866 -7.66 7.17 28.92
N SER A 867 -8.28 8.34 29.06
CA SER A 867 -9.71 8.56 28.74
C SER A 867 -9.92 9.48 27.52
N ARG A 868 -9.98 8.87 26.32
CA ARG A 868 -10.72 9.37 25.14
C ARG A 868 -10.46 10.82 24.67
N THR A 869 -9.25 11.13 24.19
CA THR A 869 -9.02 12.30 23.30
C THR A 869 -8.11 11.94 22.13
N SER A 870 -8.04 12.86 21.14
CA SER A 870 -7.30 12.81 19.86
C SER A 870 -7.27 11.47 19.09
N LEU A 871 -8.19 11.37 18.12
CA LEU A 871 -8.04 10.48 16.96
C LEU A 871 -7.03 11.11 15.96
N ASP A 872 -5.80 11.28 16.43
CA ASP A 872 -4.75 11.95 15.66
C ASP A 872 -4.09 11.03 14.61
N LYS A 873 -3.40 11.66 13.66
CA LYS A 873 -2.95 11.00 12.44
C LYS A 873 -1.77 10.05 12.69
N GLN A 874 -2.03 8.76 12.87
CA GLN A 874 -1.00 7.71 12.72
C GLN A 874 -0.58 7.53 11.24
N THR A 875 0.17 8.51 10.72
CA THR A 875 1.11 8.28 9.62
C THR A 875 2.42 7.74 10.20
N HIS A 876 2.63 6.42 10.14
CA HIS A 876 3.96 5.79 10.00
C HIS A 876 3.75 4.31 9.57
N HIS A 877 4.22 3.95 8.37
CA HIS A 877 3.99 2.63 7.78
C HIS A 877 5.02 1.58 8.21
N ARG A 878 5.10 1.24 9.50
CA ARG A 878 5.80 -0.01 9.88
C ARG A 878 4.91 -1.20 9.51
N ALA A 879 5.50 -2.24 8.92
CA ALA A 879 4.78 -3.47 8.63
C ALA A 879 4.37 -4.16 9.95
N ASN A 880 3.14 -4.67 10.02
CA ASN A 880 2.66 -5.41 11.20
C ASN A 880 3.41 -6.75 11.30
N THR A 881 4.41 -6.82 12.19
CA THR A 881 5.20 -8.03 12.47
C THR A 881 4.32 -9.15 13.06
N THR A 882 4.84 -10.38 13.07
CA THR A 882 4.13 -11.58 13.57
C THR A 882 3.57 -11.36 14.98
N MET A 883 4.33 -10.72 15.86
CA MET A 883 3.93 -10.25 17.20
C MET A 883 2.59 -9.49 17.21
N HIS A 884 2.40 -8.54 16.28
CA HIS A 884 1.18 -7.74 16.17
C HIS A 884 -0.02 -8.57 15.67
N VAL A 885 0.23 -9.57 14.83
CA VAL A 885 -0.79 -10.52 14.38
C VAL A 885 -1.20 -11.45 15.53
N CYS A 886 -0.24 -11.93 16.34
CA CYS A 886 -0.48 -12.70 17.56
C CYS A 886 -1.35 -11.93 18.57
N TRP A 887 -1.00 -10.67 18.84
CA TRP A 887 -1.79 -9.76 19.69
C TRP A 887 -3.23 -9.58 19.19
N HIS A 888 -3.42 -9.27 17.90
CA HIS A 888 -4.76 -9.02 17.36
C HIS A 888 -5.61 -10.28 17.10
N ARG A 889 -5.04 -11.49 17.24
CA ARG A 889 -5.74 -12.76 16.99
C ARG A 889 -5.78 -13.72 18.18
N ASN A 890 -5.17 -13.37 19.31
CA ASN A 890 -5.09 -14.19 20.53
C ASN A 890 -4.48 -15.58 20.25
N THR A 891 -3.33 -15.59 19.59
CA THR A 891 -2.59 -16.80 19.20
C THR A 891 -1.12 -16.66 19.56
N SER A 892 -0.38 -17.77 19.51
CA SER A 892 1.07 -17.82 19.62
C SER A 892 1.74 -18.37 18.36
N VAL A 893 3.05 -18.13 18.23
CA VAL A 893 3.96 -18.63 17.20
C VAL A 893 5.29 -18.99 17.87
N SER A 894 5.79 -20.20 17.64
CA SER A 894 7.09 -20.68 18.11
C SER A 894 8.19 -20.50 17.08
N MET A 895 9.44 -20.68 17.51
CA MET A 895 10.59 -20.81 16.61
C MET A 895 10.40 -21.96 15.61
N SER A 896 9.84 -23.09 16.06
CA SER A 896 9.51 -24.22 15.17
C SER A 896 8.42 -23.89 14.14
N ASP A 897 7.44 -23.05 14.49
CA ASP A 897 6.44 -22.56 13.53
C ASP A 897 7.10 -21.61 12.50
N HIS A 898 8.08 -20.79 12.92
CA HIS A 898 8.86 -19.92 12.03
C HIS A 898 9.67 -20.73 11.02
N SER A 899 10.44 -21.74 11.44
CA SER A 899 11.22 -22.59 10.52
C SER A 899 10.31 -23.39 9.57
N LEU A 900 9.18 -23.93 10.05
CA LEU A 900 8.19 -24.60 9.19
C LEU A 900 7.58 -23.65 8.14
N ALA A 901 7.40 -22.37 8.47
CA ALA A 901 6.96 -21.34 7.52
C ALA A 901 8.06 -20.88 6.54
N VAL A 902 9.33 -21.11 6.87
CA VAL A 902 10.49 -20.90 5.97
C VAL A 902 10.60 -22.03 4.96
N GLU A 903 10.51 -23.29 5.40
CA GLU A 903 10.51 -24.48 4.53
C GLU A 903 9.37 -24.42 3.49
N ASN A 904 8.20 -23.97 3.94
CA ASN A 904 6.98 -23.88 3.14
C ASN A 904 6.81 -22.56 2.36
N GLN A 905 7.87 -21.76 2.17
CA GLN A 905 7.83 -20.61 1.25
C GLN A 905 7.37 -21.06 -0.15
N LEU A 906 6.47 -20.31 -0.77
CA LEU A 906 5.91 -20.64 -2.09
C LEU A 906 5.64 -19.38 -2.91
N SER A 907 5.72 -19.46 -4.22
CA SER A 907 5.38 -18.36 -5.12
C SER A 907 4.79 -18.86 -6.43
N GLY A 908 3.86 -18.11 -7.01
CA GLY A 908 3.22 -18.47 -8.27
C GLY A 908 2.03 -17.60 -8.63
N TYR A 909 1.40 -17.90 -9.78
CA TYR A 909 0.16 -17.24 -10.19
C TYR A 909 -1.07 -17.94 -9.60
N LEU A 910 -1.96 -17.17 -8.97
CA LEU A 910 -3.29 -17.61 -8.55
C LEU A 910 -4.37 -16.68 -9.09
N LEU A 911 -5.58 -17.21 -9.25
CA LEU A 911 -6.80 -16.45 -9.50
C LEU A 911 -7.52 -16.22 -8.16
N ARG A 912 -7.71 -14.98 -7.72
CA ARG A 912 -8.41 -14.62 -6.48
C ARG A 912 -9.83 -14.10 -6.71
N LYS A 913 -10.80 -14.54 -5.91
CA LYS A 913 -12.18 -14.04 -5.85
C LYS A 913 -12.57 -13.80 -4.39
N PHE A 914 -13.29 -12.73 -4.08
CA PHE A 914 -13.92 -12.54 -2.77
C PHE A 914 -15.31 -13.19 -2.80
N LYS A 915 -15.85 -13.68 -1.67
CA LYS A 915 -17.14 -14.42 -1.64
C LYS A 915 -18.26 -13.78 -2.47
N ASN A 916 -18.31 -12.45 -2.50
CA ASN A 916 -19.35 -11.69 -3.17
C ASN A 916 -18.82 -10.75 -4.29
N SER A 917 -17.66 -11.05 -4.88
CA SER A 917 -17.16 -10.32 -6.07
C SER A 917 -17.43 -11.13 -7.34
N ASN A 918 -17.99 -10.50 -8.38
CA ASN A 918 -18.46 -11.23 -9.57
C ASN A 918 -17.30 -11.90 -10.35
N GLY A 919 -16.14 -11.22 -10.47
CA GLY A 919 -14.98 -11.71 -11.23
C GLY A 919 -13.89 -12.42 -10.41
N TRP A 920 -13.00 -13.11 -11.13
CA TRP A 920 -11.71 -13.62 -10.64
C TRP A 920 -10.57 -12.71 -11.09
N GLN A 921 -9.60 -12.45 -10.21
CA GLN A 921 -8.44 -11.59 -10.46
C GLN A 921 -7.16 -12.43 -10.49
N LYS A 922 -6.47 -12.53 -11.64
CA LYS A 922 -5.14 -13.16 -11.70
C LYS A 922 -4.13 -12.25 -11.00
N LEU A 923 -3.33 -12.83 -10.11
CA LEU A 923 -2.30 -12.16 -9.32
C LEU A 923 -1.07 -13.06 -9.24
N TRP A 924 0.11 -12.46 -9.17
CA TRP A 924 1.28 -13.14 -8.62
C TRP A 924 1.15 -13.13 -7.10
N VAL A 925 1.39 -14.27 -6.47
CA VAL A 925 1.24 -14.45 -5.02
C VAL A 925 2.53 -15.03 -4.48
N VAL A 926 3.06 -14.38 -3.45
CA VAL A 926 4.22 -14.84 -2.67
C VAL A 926 3.71 -15.21 -1.28
N PHE A 927 4.09 -16.39 -0.79
CA PHE A 927 3.83 -16.85 0.56
C PHE A 927 5.14 -16.98 1.32
N THR A 928 5.28 -16.19 2.39
CA THR A 928 6.44 -16.16 3.30
C THR A 928 6.03 -15.51 4.62
N ASN A 929 6.71 -15.85 5.73
CA ASN A 929 6.46 -15.31 7.08
C ASN A 929 4.95 -15.23 7.44
N PHE A 930 4.27 -16.38 7.36
CA PHE A 930 2.83 -16.55 7.64
C PHE A 930 1.89 -15.62 6.83
N CYS A 931 2.31 -15.09 5.68
CA CYS A 931 1.58 -14.03 4.98
C CYS A 931 1.54 -14.25 3.46
N LEU A 932 0.38 -13.98 2.84
CA LEU A 932 0.26 -13.85 1.38
C LEU A 932 0.48 -12.40 0.96
N PHE A 933 1.49 -12.17 0.12
CA PHE A 933 1.76 -10.91 -0.54
C PHE A 933 1.30 -10.98 -2.00
N PHE A 934 0.54 -9.97 -2.46
CA PHE A 934 -0.09 -9.95 -3.78
C PHE A 934 0.55 -8.92 -4.69
N TYR A 935 1.00 -9.34 -5.86
CA TYR A 935 1.60 -8.50 -6.91
C TYR A 935 0.73 -8.61 -8.18
N LYS A 936 0.77 -7.60 -9.06
CA LYS A 936 0.06 -7.63 -10.36
C LYS A 936 0.76 -8.60 -11.31
N THR A 937 2.08 -8.60 -11.33
CA THR A 937 2.94 -9.49 -12.12
C THR A 937 4.11 -10.00 -11.27
N HIS A 938 4.87 -10.97 -11.78
CA HIS A 938 6.13 -11.42 -11.16
C HIS A 938 7.32 -10.47 -11.40
N GLN A 939 7.11 -9.33 -12.10
CA GLN A 939 8.13 -8.33 -12.39
C GLN A 939 8.02 -7.10 -11.47
N ASP A 940 6.91 -6.97 -10.74
CA ASP A 940 6.64 -5.86 -9.82
C ASP A 940 7.60 -5.89 -8.61
N ASP A 941 8.26 -4.77 -8.29
CA ASP A 941 9.24 -4.69 -7.19
C ASP A 941 8.63 -4.66 -5.78
N PHE A 942 7.32 -4.44 -5.65
CA PHE A 942 6.64 -4.32 -4.35
C PHE A 942 5.19 -4.83 -4.39
N PRO A 943 4.68 -5.38 -3.28
CA PRO A 943 3.32 -5.92 -3.24
C PRO A 943 2.25 -4.82 -3.23
N LEU A 944 1.13 -5.10 -3.91
CA LEU A 944 -0.10 -4.30 -3.90
C LEU A 944 -0.82 -4.37 -2.55
N ALA A 945 -0.75 -5.52 -1.87
CA ALA A 945 -1.41 -5.79 -0.60
C ALA A 945 -0.84 -7.04 0.07
N SER A 946 -1.07 -7.18 1.37
CA SER A 946 -0.73 -8.36 2.17
C SER A 946 -1.95 -8.95 2.91
N LEU A 947 -1.84 -10.22 3.31
CA LEU A 947 -2.85 -10.97 4.08
C LEU A 947 -2.15 -11.96 5.04
N PRO A 948 -1.92 -11.60 6.32
CA PRO A 948 -1.40 -12.52 7.32
C PRO A 948 -2.40 -13.64 7.62
N LEU A 949 -1.93 -14.87 7.73
CA LEU A 949 -2.72 -16.10 7.69
C LEU A 949 -2.95 -16.80 9.04
N LEU A 950 -2.23 -16.44 10.11
CA LEU A 950 -2.39 -17.07 11.43
C LEU A 950 -3.87 -17.14 11.87
N GLY A 951 -4.40 -18.35 12.07
CA GLY A 951 -5.79 -18.58 12.45
C GLY A 951 -6.83 -18.51 11.32
N TYR A 952 -6.42 -18.39 10.05
CA TYR A 952 -7.32 -18.66 8.92
C TYR A 952 -7.57 -20.16 8.79
N THR A 953 -8.81 -20.55 8.52
CA THR A 953 -9.13 -21.91 8.09
C THR A 953 -8.92 -22.07 6.57
N VAL A 954 -8.44 -23.24 6.17
CA VAL A 954 -8.15 -23.60 4.77
C VAL A 954 -9.00 -24.80 4.39
N SER A 955 -10.00 -24.58 3.54
CA SER A 955 -10.94 -25.62 3.10
C SER A 955 -11.14 -25.59 1.59
N THR A 956 -11.92 -26.52 1.05
CA THR A 956 -12.58 -26.35 -0.25
C THR A 956 -13.81 -25.43 -0.11
N PRO A 957 -14.35 -24.89 -1.22
CA PRO A 957 -15.67 -24.26 -1.24
C PRO A 957 -16.78 -25.24 -0.87
N GLU A 958 -17.83 -24.72 -0.25
CA GLU A 958 -19.09 -25.44 -0.04
C GLU A 958 -20.06 -25.17 -1.21
N GLU A 959 -21.12 -25.97 -1.35
CA GLU A 959 -22.27 -25.64 -2.20
C GLU A 959 -22.84 -24.24 -1.87
N SER A 960 -22.80 -23.87 -0.57
CA SER A 960 -23.21 -22.56 -0.02
C SER A 960 -22.40 -21.35 -0.55
N ASP A 961 -21.26 -21.60 -1.22
CA ASP A 961 -20.40 -20.57 -1.81
C ASP A 961 -20.63 -20.37 -3.31
N SER A 962 -21.42 -21.23 -3.97
CA SER A 962 -21.73 -21.18 -5.42
C SER A 962 -20.49 -21.12 -6.33
N ILE A 963 -19.44 -21.91 -6.01
CA ILE A 963 -18.20 -21.96 -6.80
C ILE A 963 -18.08 -23.26 -7.60
N HIS A 964 -18.50 -23.21 -8.86
CA HIS A 964 -18.42 -24.34 -9.80
C HIS A 964 -17.13 -24.30 -10.65
N LYS A 965 -15.97 -24.11 -10.03
CA LYS A 965 -14.66 -24.21 -10.70
C LYS A 965 -13.72 -25.15 -9.96
N GLU A 966 -13.03 -25.98 -10.73
CA GLU A 966 -11.98 -26.90 -10.25
C GLU A 966 -10.79 -26.15 -9.65
N TYR A 967 -10.03 -26.84 -8.80
CA TYR A 967 -8.76 -26.38 -8.20
C TYR A 967 -8.89 -25.10 -7.37
N VAL A 968 -10.04 -24.92 -6.70
CA VAL A 968 -10.33 -23.79 -5.81
C VAL A 968 -10.18 -24.17 -4.34
N PHE A 969 -9.42 -23.38 -3.58
CA PHE A 969 -9.43 -23.38 -2.12
C PHE A 969 -10.05 -22.11 -1.54
N LYS A 970 -10.57 -22.22 -0.30
CA LYS A 970 -11.27 -21.21 0.48
C LYS A 970 -10.42 -20.89 1.72
N LEU A 971 -10.12 -19.60 1.91
CA LEU A 971 -9.48 -19.06 3.10
C LEU A 971 -10.51 -18.25 3.89
N GLN A 972 -10.80 -18.64 5.14
CA GLN A 972 -11.80 -17.98 5.98
C GLN A 972 -11.25 -17.59 7.35
N PHE A 973 -11.55 -16.37 7.79
CA PHE A 973 -11.29 -15.90 9.16
C PHE A 973 -12.40 -14.95 9.59
N LYS A 974 -13.18 -15.36 10.60
CA LYS A 974 -14.38 -14.65 11.05
C LYS A 974 -15.31 -14.37 9.84
N SER A 975 -15.60 -13.12 9.52
CA SER A 975 -16.42 -12.72 8.37
C SER A 975 -15.64 -12.50 7.06
N HIS A 976 -14.31 -12.64 7.05
CA HIS A 976 -13.50 -12.51 5.85
C HIS A 976 -13.36 -13.86 5.13
N VAL A 977 -13.83 -13.93 3.89
CA VAL A 977 -13.76 -15.14 3.04
C VAL A 977 -13.17 -14.80 1.67
N TYR A 978 -12.12 -15.53 1.29
CA TYR A 978 -11.41 -15.40 0.02
C TYR A 978 -11.36 -16.77 -0.67
N PHE A 979 -11.47 -16.78 -1.99
CA PHE A 979 -11.34 -17.95 -2.85
C PHE A 979 -10.13 -17.78 -3.75
N PHE A 980 -9.36 -18.85 -3.90
CA PHE A 980 -8.15 -18.90 -4.71
C PHE A 980 -8.20 -20.12 -5.62
N ARG A 981 -8.01 -19.92 -6.92
CA ARG A 981 -7.93 -21.00 -7.92
C ARG A 981 -6.50 -21.13 -8.44
N ALA A 982 -5.97 -22.35 -8.42
CA ALA A 982 -4.71 -22.72 -9.02
C ALA A 982 -4.85 -23.03 -10.53
N GLU A 983 -3.72 -23.26 -11.21
CA GLU A 983 -3.68 -23.66 -12.62
C GLU A 983 -3.79 -25.18 -12.85
N SER A 984 -3.51 -26.01 -11.83
CA SER A 984 -3.55 -27.46 -11.90
C SER A 984 -3.83 -28.08 -10.52
N GLU A 985 -4.11 -29.40 -10.52
CA GLU A 985 -4.31 -30.21 -9.31
C GLU A 985 -3.12 -30.15 -8.35
N TYR A 986 -1.92 -30.52 -8.81
CA TYR A 986 -0.70 -30.46 -8.00
C TYR A 986 -0.47 -29.07 -7.39
N THR A 987 -0.64 -28.02 -8.19
CA THR A 987 -0.45 -26.64 -7.70
C THR A 987 -1.54 -26.27 -6.67
N PHE A 988 -2.78 -26.76 -6.82
CA PHE A 988 -3.83 -26.60 -5.81
C PHE A 988 -3.51 -27.34 -4.50
N GLU A 989 -3.10 -28.61 -4.58
CA GLU A 989 -2.67 -29.39 -3.41
C GLU A 989 -1.52 -28.69 -2.68
N ARG A 990 -0.46 -28.30 -3.41
CA ARG A 990 0.73 -27.65 -2.87
C ARG A 990 0.43 -26.30 -2.23
N TRP A 991 -0.45 -25.49 -2.81
CA TRP A 991 -0.90 -24.24 -2.18
C TRP A 991 -1.75 -24.48 -0.92
N MET A 992 -2.58 -25.53 -0.88
CA MET A 992 -3.30 -25.89 0.34
C MET A 992 -2.38 -26.46 1.43
N GLU A 993 -1.36 -27.23 1.06
CA GLU A 993 -0.35 -27.79 1.96
C GLU A 993 0.40 -26.68 2.71
N VAL A 994 1.07 -25.77 1.98
CA VAL A 994 1.89 -24.70 2.58
C VAL A 994 1.08 -23.68 3.38
N ILE A 995 -0.17 -23.41 2.98
CA ILE A 995 -1.03 -22.50 3.74
C ILE A 995 -1.58 -23.21 4.99
N LYS A 996 -1.90 -24.50 4.95
CA LYS A 996 -2.38 -25.25 6.13
C LYS A 996 -1.32 -25.29 7.24
N SER A 997 -0.06 -25.58 6.92
CA SER A 997 1.02 -25.69 7.91
C SER A 997 1.26 -24.38 8.68
N ALA A 998 1.00 -23.23 8.06
CA ALA A 998 1.20 -21.90 8.66
C ALA A 998 -0.08 -21.20 9.15
N ALA A 999 -1.26 -21.54 8.63
CA ALA A 999 -2.53 -20.91 9.03
C ALA A 999 -3.22 -21.67 10.17
N SER A 1000 -3.10 -23.00 10.21
CA SER A 1000 -3.82 -23.86 11.17
C SER A 1000 -2.92 -24.31 12.32
N THR A 1001 -3.18 -23.77 13.51
CA THR A 1001 -2.43 -24.04 14.74
C THR A 1001 -2.62 -25.46 15.32
N ALA A 1002 -3.34 -26.36 14.62
CA ALA A 1002 -3.67 -27.72 15.06
C ALA A 1002 -2.65 -28.80 14.64
N GLY A 1003 -1.68 -28.48 13.77
CA GLY A 1003 -0.84 -29.46 13.07
C GLY A 1003 -0.08 -30.47 13.95
N ARG A 1004 0.40 -30.08 15.15
CA ARG A 1004 1.19 -30.97 16.04
C ARG A 1004 0.40 -32.22 16.50
N MET A 1005 -0.93 -32.17 16.64
CA MET A 1005 -1.69 -33.25 17.30
C MET A 1005 -1.93 -34.51 16.45
N SER A 1006 -1.66 -34.48 15.13
CA SER A 1006 -2.05 -35.57 14.21
C SER A 1006 -0.96 -36.61 13.91
N LEU A 1007 0.22 -36.51 14.55
CA LEU A 1007 1.38 -37.36 14.25
C LEU A 1007 1.91 -38.18 15.45
N LEU A 1008 1.16 -38.24 16.55
CA LEU A 1008 1.48 -39.15 17.66
C LEU A 1008 0.71 -40.47 17.54
N ILE A 1009 1.50 -41.51 17.35
CA ILE A 1009 1.16 -42.94 17.22
C ILE A 1009 0.07 -43.37 18.22
N PRO A 1010 -0.93 -44.19 17.80
CA PRO A 1010 -1.84 -44.82 18.76
C PRO A 1010 -1.04 -45.73 19.69
N LYS A 1011 -1.02 -45.43 20.99
CA LYS A 1011 -0.52 -46.38 21.99
C LYS A 1011 -1.43 -47.61 21.97
N GLY A 1012 -0.94 -48.72 21.44
CA GLY A 1012 -1.59 -50.02 21.60
C GLY A 1012 -1.69 -50.35 23.08
N GLY A 1013 -2.92 -50.44 23.60
CA GLY A 1013 -3.15 -51.00 24.93
C GLY A 1013 -2.82 -52.50 24.95
N PRO A 1014 -2.49 -53.09 26.11
CA PRO A 1014 -2.38 -54.53 26.24
C PRO A 1014 -3.69 -55.20 25.82
N MET A 1015 -3.59 -56.23 24.98
CA MET A 1015 -4.74 -57.05 24.59
C MET A 1015 -5.06 -58.03 25.72
N GLU A 1016 -5.90 -57.62 26.67
CA GLU A 1016 -6.42 -58.52 27.69
C GLU A 1016 -7.31 -59.59 27.03
N ILE A 1017 -6.84 -60.83 27.07
CA ILE A 1017 -7.62 -62.00 26.70
C ILE A 1017 -8.47 -62.40 27.91
N ASN A 1018 -9.80 -62.34 27.79
CA ASN A 1018 -10.72 -63.26 28.46
C ASN A 1018 -12.11 -63.22 27.80
N GLY A 1019 -12.80 -64.36 27.81
CA GLY A 1019 -13.98 -64.59 26.96
C GLY A 1019 -15.32 -64.07 27.50
N ASN A 1020 -16.28 -63.88 26.61
CA ASN A 1020 -17.13 -64.98 26.14
C ASN A 1020 -17.59 -64.74 24.69
#